data_AF-A0A9D2BDP1-F1
#
_entry.id   AF-A0A9D2BDP1-F1
#
_cell.length_a   1.000
_cell.length_b   1.000
_cell.length_c   1.000
_cell.angle_alpha   90.00
_cell.angle_beta   90.00
_cell.angle_gamma   90.00
#
_symmetry.space_group_name_H-M   'P 1'
#
loop_
_entity.id
_entity.type
_entity.pdbx_description
1 polymer ?
#
loop_
_entity_poly.entity_id
_entity_poly.type
_entity_poly.pdbx_seq_one_letter_code
_entity_poly.pdbx_strand_id
1 'polypeptide(L)'
;MRKLSYKLAAGLMAAMLTLTGVPYVGGLHDAGTVTAAENSDADAQDTHAFGYGEAETQLAPGVYTVPVKMIKLSAAPVDRNSTYDSFTQAQYSMAWECIGNDGKVQVKVYQDGTASVTMDLQSVTFSRRPGEDPLTDMATNWIVYQDFDEYVDASFKGESFVKQYGKNARVDETTPFSLKVDGETIEKDAPTRITYKVPDTNRNAVFVRMWIDAMQVNQDSAFVFDWKNAECEEGTQTESTCILDASDLEQGQTYIVPASLMKSNDIASPSAASAALGKYVEVTVDKNGTYQITADLYSVNMAGLVDYCQDIQYYDETLPLTDSSKWKDVKVLATQEVQRSLGEGTKTVPTRISFPMPKEMQNELEESNGTSGGVFIKMFVEAMNSSPSAYVSLDFANAKVKGDPTLTYQAMGSSKVEQFGTYDVNATVSVENGKIANVDIEGSNWLGTHQNTNKGMLAMAAAGMEENLTGKYDTDVDGIAGVDVVTGATYSSNAIREAVMNALDMEIPVEEIPEVTEEVKNGLEEGVYKVTIKNITDVVAHSLVGEETADAYVIVDEDGSMDLQYEMVSSTTKEPLQVLDFNGYYKNNDRFSSSNLTKEGAVYRFGKEDTYGWDVVTDIRVPLAGEVSSQYYINTYLYVDAMSNLGKDEPEEIEGVLFDKGRFNIDSTITIYWDELEKVDSSSV
;
A
#
# COMPACT_ATOMS: atom_id res chain seq x y z
N MET A 1 -36.44 7.21 6.47
CA MET A 1 -37.59 7.07 5.56
C MET A 1 -37.15 7.49 4.17
N ARG A 2 -37.41 6.63 3.18
CA ARG A 2 -37.23 6.77 1.71
C ARG A 2 -35.81 6.65 1.11
N LYS A 3 -35.57 5.43 0.64
CA LYS A 3 -34.77 5.02 -0.54
C LYS A 3 -35.22 5.76 -1.81
N LEU A 4 -34.28 6.05 -2.72
CA LEU A 4 -34.45 6.21 -4.18
C LEU A 4 -33.03 6.09 -4.80
N SER A 5 -32.56 4.90 -5.20
CA SER A 5 -32.50 4.36 -6.57
C SER A 5 -31.79 5.24 -7.62
N TYR A 6 -30.55 4.88 -7.98
CA TYR A 6 -29.90 5.26 -9.23
C TYR A 6 -29.59 4.00 -10.06
N LYS A 7 -30.35 3.85 -11.15
CA LYS A 7 -30.02 3.08 -12.35
C LYS A 7 -29.87 4.10 -13.49
N LEU A 8 -29.03 3.77 -14.47
CA LEU A 8 -28.66 4.50 -15.71
C LEU A 8 -27.39 5.35 -15.63
N ALA A 9 -26.28 4.78 -16.10
CA ALA A 9 -25.42 5.39 -17.11
C ALA A 9 -24.43 4.34 -17.67
N ALA A 10 -24.87 3.56 -18.66
CA ALA A 10 -23.97 2.80 -19.52
C ALA A 10 -24.44 3.02 -20.96
N GLY A 11 -23.74 3.87 -21.70
CA GLY A 11 -24.09 4.23 -23.06
C GLY A 11 -23.03 5.09 -23.75
N LEU A 12 -22.39 4.47 -24.75
CA LEU A 12 -21.55 5.04 -25.82
C LEU A 12 -20.08 5.40 -25.49
N MET A 13 -19.16 4.52 -25.91
CA MET A 13 -18.26 4.82 -27.04
C MET A 13 -17.53 3.55 -27.49
N ALA A 14 -17.93 2.99 -28.64
CA ALA A 14 -17.06 2.15 -29.47
C ALA A 14 -17.62 2.12 -30.90
N ALA A 15 -17.08 2.99 -31.76
CA ALA A 15 -17.27 2.92 -33.20
C ALA A 15 -15.97 3.32 -33.90
N MET A 16 -15.23 2.33 -34.39
CA MET A 16 -14.60 2.27 -35.72
C MET A 16 -13.40 1.30 -35.67
N LEU A 17 -13.59 0.09 -36.18
CA LEU A 17 -12.66 -0.47 -37.18
C LEU A 17 -13.40 -1.52 -38.02
N THR A 18 -13.40 -1.31 -39.32
CA THR A 18 -14.08 -2.12 -40.34
C THR A 18 -13.25 -3.32 -40.78
N LEU A 19 -13.94 -4.46 -40.93
CA LEU A 19 -13.78 -5.57 -41.91
C LEU A 19 -12.37 -6.20 -42.06
N THR A 20 -12.21 -7.52 -41.95
CA THR A 20 -12.70 -8.50 -42.94
C THR A 20 -12.92 -9.92 -42.37
N GLY A 21 -14.02 -10.58 -42.78
CA GLY A 21 -13.97 -12.02 -43.16
C GLY A 21 -14.54 -13.14 -42.25
N VAL A 22 -15.85 -13.15 -41.94
CA VAL A 22 -16.87 -14.25 -42.13
C VAL A 22 -16.48 -15.74 -41.87
N PRO A 23 -17.35 -16.63 -41.30
CA PRO A 23 -18.40 -16.50 -40.27
C PRO A 23 -18.37 -17.63 -39.18
N TYR A 24 -18.90 -17.37 -37.98
CA TYR A 24 -19.51 -18.43 -37.15
C TYR A 24 -21.03 -18.19 -37.12
N VAL A 25 -21.78 -19.24 -37.49
CA VAL A 25 -23.22 -19.22 -37.71
C VAL A 25 -23.95 -19.36 -36.37
N GLY A 26 -25.09 -18.68 -36.29
CA GLY A 26 -25.90 -18.46 -35.08
C GLY A 26 -26.48 -19.71 -34.40
N GLY A 27 -27.24 -19.57 -33.31
CA GLY A 27 -28.09 -18.42 -33.05
C GLY A 27 -28.46 -18.19 -31.58
N LEU A 28 -28.76 -16.92 -31.34
CA LEU A 28 -29.51 -16.41 -30.19
C LEU A 28 -30.92 -17.00 -30.15
N HIS A 29 -31.38 -17.36 -28.95
CA HIS A 29 -32.79 -17.24 -28.59
C HIS A 29 -32.94 -16.73 -27.16
N ASP A 30 -33.35 -15.46 -27.10
CA ASP A 30 -34.31 -14.81 -26.20
C ASP A 30 -34.39 -15.22 -24.72
N ALA A 31 -34.12 -14.24 -23.86
CA ALA A 31 -34.36 -14.28 -22.43
C ALA A 31 -35.86 -14.16 -22.14
N GLY A 32 -36.52 -15.30 -21.98
CA GLY A 32 -37.89 -15.41 -21.45
C GLY A 32 -37.87 -15.96 -20.02
N THR A 33 -38.48 -15.23 -19.10
CA THR A 33 -38.87 -15.68 -17.75
C THR A 33 -39.54 -17.06 -17.77
N VAL A 34 -39.05 -18.02 -16.97
CA VAL A 34 -39.72 -19.32 -16.78
C VAL A 34 -40.20 -19.47 -15.35
N THR A 35 -41.52 -19.47 -15.20
CA THR A 35 -42.26 -19.96 -14.04
C THR A 35 -42.24 -21.48 -13.98
N ALA A 36 -42.21 -22.02 -12.76
CA ALA A 36 -42.31 -23.45 -12.44
C ALA A 36 -43.39 -24.19 -13.24
N ALA A 37 -43.02 -25.34 -13.80
CA ALA A 37 -43.95 -26.35 -14.28
C ALA A 37 -43.53 -27.71 -13.72
N GLU A 38 -44.43 -28.30 -12.93
CA GLU A 38 -44.43 -29.71 -12.59
C GLU A 38 -44.63 -30.54 -13.87
N ASN A 39 -43.83 -31.58 -14.07
CA ASN A 39 -44.33 -32.78 -14.73
C ASN A 39 -43.51 -34.02 -14.34
N SER A 40 -44.25 -34.99 -13.82
CA SER A 40 -43.88 -36.38 -13.59
C SER A 40 -43.68 -37.13 -14.90
N ASP A 41 -42.58 -37.87 -15.03
CA ASP A 41 -42.61 -39.31 -15.34
C ASP A 41 -41.20 -39.91 -15.29
N ALA A 42 -41.18 -41.21 -15.01
CA ALA A 42 -40.10 -42.00 -14.44
C ALA A 42 -39.00 -42.45 -15.41
N ASP A 43 -37.91 -42.93 -14.79
CA ASP A 43 -36.82 -43.76 -15.33
C ASP A 43 -35.87 -43.11 -16.36
N ALA A 44 -35.01 -42.24 -15.83
CA ALA A 44 -33.59 -42.28 -16.18
C ALA A 44 -32.83 -42.51 -14.87
N GLN A 45 -32.01 -43.58 -14.81
CA GLN A 45 -31.03 -43.75 -13.75
C GLN A 45 -30.04 -42.58 -13.85
N ASP A 46 -30.29 -41.57 -13.03
CA ASP A 46 -29.45 -40.40 -12.88
C ASP A 46 -28.24 -40.80 -12.05
N THR A 47 -27.14 -41.15 -12.72
CA THR A 47 -25.84 -41.42 -12.09
C THR A 47 -24.88 -40.33 -12.53
N HIS A 48 -25.03 -39.13 -11.98
CA HIS A 48 -24.07 -38.05 -12.15
C HIS A 48 -23.51 -37.66 -10.77
N ALA A 49 -22.19 -37.82 -10.64
CA ALA A 49 -21.46 -37.41 -9.46
C ALA A 49 -21.38 -35.88 -9.48
N PHE A 50 -21.97 -35.23 -8.48
CA PHE A 50 -21.86 -33.79 -8.30
C PHE A 50 -20.37 -33.40 -8.16
N GLY A 51 -20.03 -32.14 -8.36
CA GLY A 51 -18.69 -31.58 -8.25
C GLY A 51 -18.80 -30.13 -8.69
N TYR A 52 -17.89 -29.25 -8.28
CA TYR A 52 -17.90 -27.92 -8.88
C TYR A 52 -17.55 -28.10 -10.38
N GLY A 53 -18.53 -27.94 -11.28
CA GLY A 53 -18.32 -28.14 -12.73
C GLY A 53 -19.31 -29.05 -13.45
N GLU A 54 -20.25 -29.72 -12.78
CA GLU A 54 -21.45 -30.21 -13.47
C GLU A 54 -22.38 -29.03 -13.77
N ALA A 55 -23.11 -29.05 -14.89
CA ALA A 55 -23.89 -27.91 -15.38
C ALA A 55 -24.88 -27.32 -14.35
N GLU A 56 -25.30 -28.11 -13.36
CA GLU A 56 -26.24 -27.70 -12.30
C GLU A 56 -25.57 -27.09 -11.04
N THR A 57 -24.25 -27.27 -10.85
CA THR A 57 -23.53 -26.84 -9.62
C THR A 57 -22.23 -26.06 -9.89
N GLN A 58 -21.97 -25.71 -11.16
CA GLN A 58 -20.87 -24.84 -11.53
C GLN A 58 -21.10 -23.42 -10.99
N LEU A 59 -20.25 -22.98 -10.05
CA LEU A 59 -20.27 -21.60 -9.56
C LEU A 59 -19.52 -20.69 -10.54
N ALA A 60 -19.93 -19.43 -10.63
CA ALA A 60 -19.21 -18.44 -11.41
C ALA A 60 -17.96 -17.97 -10.63
N PRO A 61 -17.02 -17.24 -11.25
CA PRO A 61 -15.98 -16.55 -10.51
C PRO A 61 -16.58 -15.65 -9.43
N GLY A 62 -16.10 -15.79 -8.20
CA GLY A 62 -16.70 -15.16 -7.02
C GLY A 62 -16.20 -15.77 -5.71
N VAL A 63 -16.65 -15.23 -4.59
CA VAL A 63 -16.38 -15.78 -3.25
C VAL A 63 -17.68 -16.34 -2.70
N TYR A 64 -17.60 -17.52 -2.10
CA TYR A 64 -18.76 -18.28 -1.66
C TYR A 64 -18.57 -18.78 -0.24
N THR A 65 -19.64 -18.80 0.54
CA THR A 65 -19.74 -19.63 1.74
C THR A 65 -20.34 -20.98 1.35
N VAL A 66 -19.63 -22.07 1.59
CA VAL A 66 -20.02 -23.42 1.15
C VAL A 66 -20.13 -24.36 2.35
N PRO A 67 -21.26 -25.06 2.56
CA PRO A 67 -21.33 -26.10 3.57
C PRO A 67 -20.42 -27.28 3.22
N VAL A 68 -19.74 -27.82 4.22
CA VAL A 68 -18.79 -28.92 4.08
C VAL A 68 -19.02 -29.97 5.17
N LYS A 69 -18.67 -31.23 4.92
CA LYS A 69 -18.61 -32.31 5.91
C LYS A 69 -17.21 -32.88 5.97
N MET A 70 -16.67 -33.10 7.17
CA MET A 70 -15.43 -33.86 7.35
C MET A 70 -15.76 -35.27 7.80
N ILE A 71 -15.50 -36.25 6.94
CA ILE A 71 -15.92 -37.64 7.16
C ILE A 71 -14.75 -38.56 7.51
N LYS A 72 -15.03 -39.57 8.34
CA LYS A 72 -14.06 -40.63 8.63
C LYS A 72 -14.02 -41.62 7.48
N LEU A 73 -12.89 -41.67 6.77
CA LEU A 73 -12.72 -42.54 5.58
C LEU A 73 -12.97 -44.04 5.85
N SER A 74 -12.73 -44.51 7.09
CA SER A 74 -12.97 -45.92 7.44
C SER A 74 -14.44 -46.27 7.68
N ALA A 75 -15.32 -45.29 7.89
CA ALA A 75 -16.74 -45.52 8.18
C ALA A 75 -17.59 -45.53 6.90
N ALA A 76 -17.22 -44.68 5.94
CA ALA A 76 -17.78 -44.66 4.60
C ALA A 76 -16.67 -44.20 3.63
N PRO A 77 -16.04 -45.10 2.86
CA PRO A 77 -14.98 -44.71 1.93
C PRO A 77 -15.56 -43.81 0.83
N VAL A 78 -14.83 -42.75 0.49
CA VAL A 78 -15.13 -41.91 -0.66
C VAL A 78 -14.59 -42.60 -1.91
N ASP A 79 -15.44 -42.73 -2.91
CA ASP A 79 -15.11 -43.20 -4.24
C ASP A 79 -15.41 -42.13 -5.31
N ARG A 80 -15.19 -42.48 -6.57
CA ARG A 80 -15.39 -41.59 -7.72
C ARG A 80 -16.83 -41.10 -7.89
N ASN A 81 -17.82 -41.78 -7.31
CA ASN A 81 -19.25 -41.48 -7.45
C ASN A 81 -19.84 -40.85 -6.18
N SER A 82 -19.00 -40.53 -5.21
CA SER A 82 -19.42 -40.04 -3.91
C SER A 82 -19.87 -38.57 -3.96
N THR A 83 -21.01 -38.28 -3.33
CA THR A 83 -21.63 -36.95 -3.27
C THR A 83 -21.84 -36.49 -1.83
N TYR A 84 -22.12 -35.20 -1.62
CA TYR A 84 -22.44 -34.67 -0.29
C TYR A 84 -23.59 -35.43 0.40
N ASP A 85 -24.61 -35.80 -0.37
CA ASP A 85 -25.77 -36.57 0.08
C ASP A 85 -25.49 -38.08 0.19
N SER A 86 -24.52 -38.61 -0.57
CA SER A 86 -24.06 -40.00 -0.43
C SER A 86 -23.58 -40.32 1.00
N PHE A 87 -23.24 -39.30 1.79
CA PHE A 87 -22.74 -39.44 3.16
C PHE A 87 -23.75 -39.09 4.25
N THR A 88 -25.05 -39.21 4.00
CA THR A 88 -26.10 -39.01 5.04
C THR A 88 -25.96 -39.91 6.27
N GLN A 89 -25.29 -41.08 6.15
CA GLN A 89 -25.05 -42.02 7.25
C GLN A 89 -23.57 -42.14 7.65
N ALA A 90 -22.67 -41.37 7.02
CA ALA A 90 -21.25 -41.44 7.34
C ALA A 90 -20.99 -40.88 8.74
N GLN A 91 -20.10 -41.53 9.49
CA GLN A 91 -19.63 -40.97 10.75
C GLN A 91 -18.71 -39.79 10.45
N TYR A 92 -18.98 -38.66 11.12
CA TYR A 92 -18.05 -37.53 11.15
C TYR A 92 -16.66 -37.99 11.59
N SER A 93 -15.64 -37.38 11.00
CA SER A 93 -14.29 -37.50 11.53
C SER A 93 -14.29 -37.05 12.99
N MET A 94 -13.46 -37.67 13.84
CA MET A 94 -13.26 -37.15 15.19
C MET A 94 -12.65 -35.73 15.17
N ALA A 95 -12.02 -35.35 14.07
CA ALA A 95 -11.49 -34.01 13.84
C ALA A 95 -12.52 -33.05 13.18
N TRP A 96 -13.78 -33.48 12.97
CA TRP A 96 -14.81 -32.63 12.35
C TRP A 96 -15.03 -31.34 13.11
N GLU A 97 -15.00 -31.39 14.45
CA GLU A 97 -15.16 -30.19 15.26
C GLU A 97 -14.01 -29.19 15.06
N CYS A 98 -12.89 -29.58 14.44
CA CYS A 98 -11.82 -28.64 14.13
C CYS A 98 -12.24 -27.57 13.11
N ILE A 99 -13.24 -27.80 12.25
CA ILE A 99 -13.62 -26.87 11.17
C ILE A 99 -14.84 -25.99 11.49
N GLY A 100 -15.02 -25.64 12.77
CA GLY A 100 -16.14 -24.81 13.22
C GLY A 100 -17.47 -25.59 13.37
N ASN A 101 -18.37 -25.09 14.22
CA ASN A 101 -19.64 -25.78 14.52
C ASN A 101 -20.72 -25.63 13.44
N ASP A 102 -20.58 -24.68 12.51
CA ASP A 102 -21.55 -24.43 11.44
C ASP A 102 -21.23 -25.22 10.15
N GLY A 103 -20.03 -25.81 10.06
CA GLY A 103 -19.62 -26.64 8.93
C GLY A 103 -19.64 -25.87 7.61
N LYS A 104 -19.25 -24.60 7.62
CA LYS A 104 -19.18 -23.73 6.46
C LYS A 104 -17.75 -23.26 6.25
N VAL A 105 -17.33 -23.16 4.99
CA VAL A 105 -15.99 -22.69 4.61
C VAL A 105 -16.09 -21.66 3.50
N GLN A 106 -15.08 -20.80 3.39
CA GLN A 106 -15.01 -19.84 2.29
C GLN A 106 -14.35 -20.51 1.08
N VAL A 107 -14.98 -20.41 -0.08
CA VAL A 107 -14.44 -20.88 -1.35
C VAL A 107 -14.32 -19.70 -2.30
N LYS A 108 -13.11 -19.45 -2.81
CA LYS A 108 -12.88 -18.44 -3.85
C LYS A 108 -12.69 -19.13 -5.19
N VAL A 109 -13.51 -18.75 -6.15
CA VAL A 109 -13.50 -19.24 -7.53
C VAL A 109 -12.90 -18.17 -8.44
N TYR A 110 -11.85 -18.53 -9.18
CA TYR A 110 -11.08 -17.63 -10.03
C TYR A 110 -11.59 -17.63 -11.47
N GLN A 111 -11.14 -16.66 -12.29
CA GLN A 111 -11.66 -16.49 -13.65
C GLN A 111 -11.44 -17.71 -14.55
N ASP A 112 -10.35 -18.45 -14.35
CA ASP A 112 -10.03 -19.68 -15.08
C ASP A 112 -10.75 -20.94 -14.56
N GLY A 113 -11.55 -20.81 -13.50
CA GLY A 113 -12.28 -21.91 -12.87
C GLY A 113 -11.49 -22.68 -11.81
N THR A 114 -10.22 -22.33 -11.57
CA THR A 114 -9.51 -22.81 -10.37
C THR A 114 -10.20 -22.28 -9.10
N ALA A 115 -9.92 -22.90 -7.96
CA ALA A 115 -10.51 -22.50 -6.69
C ALA A 115 -9.56 -22.67 -5.51
N SER A 116 -9.76 -21.88 -4.47
CA SER A 116 -9.16 -22.05 -3.15
C SER A 116 -10.23 -22.19 -2.09
N VAL A 117 -9.90 -22.90 -1.00
CA VAL A 117 -10.76 -23.04 0.17
C VAL A 117 -10.01 -22.49 1.38
N THR A 118 -10.64 -21.58 2.08
CA THR A 118 -10.17 -21.02 3.37
C THR A 118 -11.06 -21.55 4.48
N MET A 119 -10.42 -22.09 5.53
CA MET A 119 -11.08 -22.73 6.65
C MET A 119 -10.57 -22.15 7.96
N ASP A 120 -11.51 -21.72 8.81
CA ASP A 120 -11.22 -21.41 10.20
C ASP A 120 -11.15 -22.70 11.01
N LEU A 121 -10.15 -22.78 11.88
CA LEU A 121 -9.83 -23.94 12.68
C LEU A 121 -9.98 -23.65 14.17
N GLN A 122 -10.48 -24.64 14.92
CA GLN A 122 -10.63 -24.59 16.37
C GLN A 122 -10.12 -25.87 17.04
N SER A 123 -9.98 -25.82 18.37
CA SER A 123 -9.63 -26.98 19.16
C SER A 123 -10.78 -27.99 19.23
N VAL A 124 -10.44 -29.27 19.22
CA VAL A 124 -11.36 -30.38 19.46
C VAL A 124 -11.10 -31.01 20.81
N THR A 125 -12.14 -31.46 21.50
CA THR A 125 -12.03 -32.14 22.79
C THR A 125 -12.51 -33.59 22.68
N PHE A 126 -11.67 -34.54 23.09
CA PHE A 126 -11.99 -35.97 23.02
C PHE A 126 -11.45 -36.76 24.20
N SER A 127 -12.11 -37.87 24.53
CA SER A 127 -11.65 -38.81 25.56
C SER A 127 -10.88 -39.95 24.90
N ARG A 128 -9.62 -40.15 25.30
CA ARG A 128 -8.79 -41.27 24.81
C ARG A 128 -9.36 -42.62 25.20
N ARG A 129 -9.85 -42.75 26.43
CA ARG A 129 -10.49 -43.96 26.97
C ARG A 129 -11.67 -43.61 27.88
N PRO A 130 -12.64 -44.53 28.04
CA PRO A 130 -13.73 -44.33 29.00
C PRO A 130 -13.18 -44.12 30.41
N GLY A 131 -13.52 -42.98 31.02
CA GLY A 131 -13.14 -42.63 32.41
C GLY A 131 -11.81 -41.88 32.57
N GLU A 132 -11.11 -41.55 31.48
CA GLU A 132 -9.98 -40.62 31.49
C GLU A 132 -10.48 -39.18 31.28
N ASP A 133 -9.74 -38.21 31.82
CA ASP A 133 -10.02 -36.79 31.58
C ASP A 133 -9.93 -36.49 30.07
N PRO A 134 -10.87 -35.73 29.51
CA PRO A 134 -10.83 -35.37 28.10
C PRO A 134 -9.62 -34.48 27.80
N LEU A 135 -9.07 -34.65 26.61
CA LEU A 135 -7.98 -33.83 26.10
C LEU A 135 -8.52 -32.87 25.05
N THR A 136 -8.07 -31.63 25.13
CA THR A 136 -8.36 -30.59 24.15
C THR A 136 -7.11 -30.31 23.34
N ASP A 137 -7.21 -30.43 22.02
CA ASP A 137 -6.07 -30.28 21.12
C ASP A 137 -6.48 -29.57 19.82
N MET A 138 -5.50 -29.02 19.09
CA MET A 138 -5.68 -28.41 17.78
C MET A 138 -4.88 -29.19 16.72
N ALA A 139 -5.52 -29.53 15.61
CA ALA A 139 -4.87 -30.27 14.54
C ALA A 139 -3.80 -29.40 13.83
N THR A 140 -2.64 -29.99 13.55
CA THR A 140 -1.53 -29.35 12.83
C THR A 140 -1.16 -30.15 11.57
N ASN A 141 -0.20 -29.65 10.78
CA ASN A 141 0.33 -30.34 9.59
C ASN A 141 -0.77 -30.77 8.62
N TRP A 142 -1.65 -29.84 8.25
CA TRP A 142 -2.70 -30.07 7.28
C TRP A 142 -2.10 -30.27 5.89
N ILE A 143 -2.26 -31.47 5.34
CA ILE A 143 -1.80 -31.86 4.02
C ILE A 143 -3.02 -32.18 3.17
N VAL A 144 -3.06 -31.59 1.97
CA VAL A 144 -4.08 -31.80 0.95
C VAL A 144 -3.53 -32.71 -0.12
N TYR A 145 -4.23 -33.80 -0.41
CA TYR A 145 -3.83 -34.70 -1.48
C TYR A 145 -4.22 -34.12 -2.84
N GLN A 146 -3.24 -34.03 -3.73
CA GLN A 146 -3.31 -33.33 -5.00
C GLN A 146 -3.92 -34.17 -6.13
N ASP A 147 -4.01 -35.49 -5.97
CA ASP A 147 -4.59 -36.39 -6.98
C ASP A 147 -5.64 -37.30 -6.33
N PHE A 148 -6.89 -37.08 -6.73
CA PHE A 148 -8.04 -37.80 -6.21
C PHE A 148 -8.03 -39.28 -6.62
N ASP A 149 -7.73 -39.58 -7.88
CA ASP A 149 -7.82 -40.94 -8.42
C ASP A 149 -6.68 -41.80 -7.90
N GLU A 150 -5.46 -41.26 -7.86
CA GLU A 150 -4.30 -41.92 -7.25
C GLU A 150 -4.52 -42.18 -5.75
N TYR A 151 -5.18 -41.27 -5.03
CA TYR A 151 -5.57 -41.50 -3.65
C TYR A 151 -6.56 -42.68 -3.52
N VAL A 152 -7.61 -42.72 -4.33
CA VAL A 152 -8.62 -43.78 -4.28
C VAL A 152 -8.02 -45.15 -4.65
N ASP A 153 -7.17 -45.20 -5.67
CA ASP A 153 -6.61 -46.46 -6.20
C ASP A 153 -5.43 -46.99 -5.35
N ALA A 154 -4.76 -46.13 -4.57
CA ALA A 154 -3.62 -46.53 -3.76
C ALA A 154 -3.98 -47.50 -2.62
N SER A 155 -3.42 -48.71 -2.68
CA SER A 155 -3.56 -49.73 -1.63
C SER A 155 -2.77 -49.43 -0.34
N PHE A 156 -1.76 -48.55 -0.40
CA PHE A 156 -0.97 -48.11 0.76
C PHE A 156 -0.57 -46.64 0.62
N LYS A 157 -0.78 -45.87 1.70
CA LYS A 157 -0.65 -44.41 1.74
C LYS A 157 0.37 -43.96 2.81
N GLY A 158 1.55 -44.57 2.80
CA GLY A 158 2.63 -44.21 3.73
C GLY A 158 3.32 -42.89 3.36
N GLU A 159 4.38 -42.55 4.07
CA GLU A 159 5.09 -41.26 3.91
C GLU A 159 5.57 -40.99 2.47
N SER A 160 6.00 -42.01 1.72
CA SER A 160 6.38 -41.82 0.30
C SER A 160 5.21 -41.36 -0.57
N PHE A 161 3.99 -41.86 -0.29
CA PHE A 161 2.78 -41.45 -0.99
C PHE A 161 2.42 -40.01 -0.63
N VAL A 162 2.50 -39.66 0.65
CA VAL A 162 2.24 -38.29 1.12
C VAL A 162 3.26 -37.30 0.53
N LYS A 163 4.53 -37.67 0.43
CA LYS A 163 5.55 -36.82 -0.21
C LYS A 163 5.28 -36.60 -1.70
N GLN A 164 4.74 -37.60 -2.40
CA GLN A 164 4.51 -37.53 -3.83
C GLN A 164 3.20 -36.79 -4.19
N TYR A 165 2.14 -37.03 -3.42
CA TYR A 165 0.79 -36.56 -3.74
C TYR A 165 0.22 -35.58 -2.71
N GLY A 166 0.93 -35.26 -1.63
CA GLY A 166 0.49 -34.32 -0.62
C GLY A 166 1.14 -32.95 -0.82
N LYS A 167 0.35 -31.89 -0.61
CA LYS A 167 0.82 -30.51 -0.49
C LYS A 167 0.34 -29.95 0.84
N ASN A 168 1.19 -29.24 1.57
CA ASN A 168 0.75 -28.57 2.79
C ASN A 168 -0.30 -27.51 2.44
N ALA A 169 -1.35 -27.41 3.25
CA ALA A 169 -2.19 -26.22 3.24
C ALA A 169 -1.36 -25.02 3.73
N ARG A 170 -1.59 -23.85 3.14
CA ARG A 170 -1.01 -22.60 3.65
C ARG A 170 -1.64 -22.31 5.00
N VAL A 171 -0.81 -22.00 5.98
CA VAL A 171 -1.26 -21.54 7.30
C VAL A 171 -1.30 -20.03 7.26
N ASP A 172 -2.50 -19.45 7.33
CA ASP A 172 -2.68 -17.99 7.27
C ASP A 172 -2.63 -17.36 8.66
N GLU A 173 -3.10 -18.08 9.69
CA GLU A 173 -3.12 -17.60 11.06
C GLU A 173 -2.80 -18.72 12.04
N THR A 174 -2.12 -18.37 13.14
CA THR A 174 -1.78 -19.28 14.23
C THR A 174 -2.09 -18.67 15.59
N THR A 175 -2.19 -19.53 16.60
CA THR A 175 -2.26 -19.14 18.01
C THR A 175 -1.36 -20.01 18.87
N PRO A 176 -0.63 -19.46 19.85
CA PRO A 176 0.08 -20.28 20.84
C PRO A 176 -0.91 -21.18 21.59
N PHE A 177 -0.61 -22.47 21.64
CA PHE A 177 -1.47 -23.48 22.23
C PHE A 177 -0.66 -24.46 23.10
N SER A 178 -1.12 -24.64 24.34
CA SER A 178 -0.49 -25.55 25.31
C SER A 178 -1.37 -26.79 25.54
N LEU A 179 -0.91 -27.95 25.09
CA LEU A 179 -1.54 -29.24 25.35
C LEU A 179 -0.89 -29.91 26.58
N LYS A 180 -1.70 -30.34 27.54
CA LYS A 180 -1.23 -31.17 28.67
C LYS A 180 -1.64 -32.63 28.47
N VAL A 181 -0.65 -33.50 28.34
CA VAL A 181 -0.83 -34.94 28.09
C VAL A 181 0.13 -35.71 28.97
N ASP A 182 -0.38 -36.66 29.76
CA ASP A 182 0.42 -37.60 30.56
C ASP A 182 1.48 -36.93 31.46
N GLY A 183 1.20 -35.71 31.94
CA GLY A 183 2.12 -34.92 32.79
C GLY A 183 3.15 -34.10 32.03
N GLU A 184 3.20 -34.23 30.70
CA GLU A 184 4.00 -33.39 29.81
C GLU A 184 3.17 -32.24 29.25
N THR A 185 3.84 -31.12 28.95
CA THR A 185 3.23 -29.96 28.29
C THR A 185 3.87 -29.82 26.91
N ILE A 186 3.05 -29.85 25.88
CA ILE A 186 3.43 -29.65 24.49
C ILE A 186 2.98 -28.24 24.12
N GLU A 187 3.94 -27.37 23.83
CA GLU A 187 3.69 -26.02 23.32
C GLU A 187 3.79 -26.05 21.79
N LYS A 188 2.84 -25.42 21.11
CA LYS A 188 2.84 -25.30 19.65
C LYS A 188 2.14 -24.03 19.20
N ASP A 189 2.51 -23.54 18.02
CA ASP A 189 1.71 -22.56 17.30
C ASP A 189 0.69 -23.32 16.45
N ALA A 190 -0.54 -23.38 16.94
CA ALA A 190 -1.61 -24.12 16.29
C ALA A 190 -2.27 -23.26 15.21
N PRO A 191 -2.54 -23.80 14.00
CA PRO A 191 -3.21 -23.06 12.95
C PRO A 191 -4.66 -22.78 13.37
N THR A 192 -5.07 -21.52 13.24
CA THR A 192 -6.46 -21.06 13.40
C THR A 192 -7.13 -20.76 12.07
N ARG A 193 -6.34 -20.64 11.00
CA ARG A 193 -6.82 -20.50 9.63
C ARG A 193 -5.86 -21.14 8.64
N ILE A 194 -6.42 -21.90 7.71
CA ILE A 194 -5.67 -22.47 6.58
C ILE A 194 -6.37 -22.17 5.26
N THR A 195 -5.56 -22.04 4.20
CA THR A 195 -6.02 -21.94 2.82
C THR A 195 -5.32 -22.99 1.97
N TYR A 196 -6.05 -23.63 1.06
CA TYR A 196 -5.45 -24.53 0.07
C TYR A 196 -6.14 -24.41 -1.28
N LYS A 197 -5.40 -24.74 -2.34
CA LYS A 197 -5.89 -24.80 -3.71
C LYS A 197 -6.65 -26.11 -3.91
N VAL A 198 -7.86 -26.03 -4.46
CA VAL A 198 -8.69 -27.19 -4.75
C VAL A 198 -8.01 -28.02 -5.83
N PRO A 199 -7.62 -29.28 -5.57
CA PRO A 199 -6.80 -30.06 -6.52
C PRO A 199 -7.53 -30.46 -7.80
N ASP A 200 -8.78 -30.88 -7.67
CA ASP A 200 -9.67 -31.20 -8.78
C ASP A 200 -11.04 -30.63 -8.46
N THR A 201 -11.39 -29.57 -9.18
CA THR A 201 -12.61 -28.84 -8.93
C THR A 201 -13.84 -29.66 -9.34
N ASN A 202 -13.69 -30.66 -10.22
CA ASN A 202 -14.77 -31.54 -10.65
C ASN A 202 -15.16 -32.62 -9.61
N ARG A 203 -14.59 -32.56 -8.40
CA ARG A 203 -14.87 -33.52 -7.32
C ARG A 203 -15.65 -32.86 -6.19
N ASN A 204 -16.50 -33.65 -5.53
CA ASN A 204 -17.16 -33.23 -4.29
C ASN A 204 -16.29 -33.33 -3.05
N ALA A 205 -15.13 -33.97 -3.15
CA ALA A 205 -14.34 -34.30 -1.99
C ALA A 205 -12.86 -33.99 -2.18
N VAL A 206 -12.27 -33.44 -1.12
CA VAL A 206 -10.84 -33.20 -1.01
C VAL A 206 -10.31 -34.06 0.13
N PHE A 207 -9.37 -34.94 -0.19
CA PHE A 207 -8.71 -35.77 0.82
C PHE A 207 -7.67 -34.95 1.56
N VAL A 208 -7.62 -35.15 2.87
CA VAL A 208 -6.69 -34.45 3.75
C VAL A 208 -6.07 -35.39 4.78
N ARG A 209 -4.90 -35.00 5.26
CA ARG A 209 -4.20 -35.61 6.40
C ARG A 209 -3.84 -34.50 7.37
N MET A 210 -3.97 -34.78 8.66
CA MET A 210 -3.55 -33.87 9.72
C MET A 210 -2.93 -34.64 10.89
N TRP A 211 -2.07 -33.95 11.65
CA TRP A 211 -1.49 -34.45 12.89
C TRP A 211 -2.31 -34.00 14.10
N ILE A 212 -2.52 -34.91 15.05
CA ILE A 212 -3.17 -34.61 16.33
C ILE A 212 -2.26 -35.11 17.46
N ASP A 213 -1.64 -34.18 18.18
CA ASP A 213 -0.69 -34.45 19.27
C ASP A 213 -1.34 -35.26 20.40
N ALA A 214 -2.57 -34.93 20.77
CA ALA A 214 -3.28 -35.64 21.81
C ALA A 214 -3.61 -37.09 21.42
N MET A 215 -3.53 -37.47 20.14
CA MET A 215 -3.68 -38.86 19.69
C MET A 215 -2.38 -39.53 19.24
N GLN A 216 -1.31 -38.75 19.00
CA GLN A 216 -0.03 -39.23 18.47
C GLN A 216 -0.19 -39.99 17.13
N VAL A 217 -1.13 -39.54 16.29
CA VAL A 217 -1.38 -40.13 14.98
C VAL A 217 -1.60 -39.07 13.92
N ASN A 218 -1.20 -39.42 12.69
CA ASN A 218 -1.76 -38.78 11.52
C ASN A 218 -3.14 -39.37 11.25
N GLN A 219 -4.12 -38.51 11.04
CA GLN A 219 -5.47 -38.90 10.74
C GLN A 219 -5.81 -38.44 9.31
N ASP A 220 -6.22 -39.40 8.48
CA ASP A 220 -6.70 -39.14 7.14
C ASP A 220 -8.22 -38.93 7.17
N SER A 221 -8.70 -38.00 6.36
CA SER A 221 -10.11 -37.65 6.24
C SER A 221 -10.44 -37.12 4.85
N ALA A 222 -11.71 -36.80 4.61
CA ALA A 222 -12.14 -36.08 3.43
C ALA A 222 -13.08 -34.95 3.84
N PHE A 223 -12.84 -33.78 3.26
CA PHE A 223 -13.83 -32.71 3.19
C PHE A 223 -14.76 -33.00 2.02
N VAL A 224 -16.06 -33.02 2.26
CA VAL A 224 -17.09 -33.23 1.23
C VAL A 224 -17.96 -31.98 1.16
N PHE A 225 -18.03 -31.36 0.00
CA PHE A 225 -18.62 -30.04 -0.21
C PHE A 225 -20.07 -30.13 -0.72
N ASP A 226 -20.93 -29.25 -0.20
CA ASP A 226 -22.31 -29.05 -0.64
C ASP A 226 -22.39 -27.87 -1.61
N TRP A 227 -21.88 -28.06 -2.83
CA TRP A 227 -21.86 -27.02 -3.85
C TRP A 227 -23.25 -26.46 -4.20
N LYS A 228 -24.29 -27.28 -4.03
CA LYS A 228 -25.69 -26.90 -4.29
C LYS A 228 -26.19 -25.81 -3.35
N ASN A 229 -25.71 -25.80 -2.10
CA ASN A 229 -26.08 -24.83 -1.08
C ASN A 229 -25.00 -23.77 -0.86
N ALA A 230 -24.14 -23.54 -1.86
CA ALA A 230 -23.18 -22.45 -1.84
C ALA A 230 -23.88 -21.07 -1.89
N GLU A 231 -23.47 -20.17 -1.01
CA GLU A 231 -24.00 -18.81 -0.88
C GLU A 231 -22.94 -17.82 -1.41
N CYS A 232 -23.27 -17.06 -2.46
CA CYS A 232 -22.34 -16.10 -3.09
C CYS A 232 -22.24 -14.79 -2.28
N GLU A 233 -21.02 -14.28 -2.12
CA GLU A 233 -20.74 -12.91 -1.68
C GLU A 233 -20.86 -11.96 -2.89
N GLU A 234 -21.85 -11.04 -2.86
CA GLU A 234 -22.09 -10.12 -3.98
C GLU A 234 -20.97 -9.07 -4.14
N GLY A 235 -20.56 -8.81 -5.38
CA GLY A 235 -19.68 -7.68 -5.72
C GLY A 235 -18.18 -7.99 -5.78
N THR A 236 -17.77 -9.23 -5.59
CA THR A 236 -16.34 -9.58 -5.55
C THR A 236 -15.78 -9.90 -6.93
N GLN A 237 -14.83 -9.10 -7.40
CA GLN A 237 -13.98 -9.46 -8.54
C GLN A 237 -12.88 -10.41 -8.08
N THR A 238 -12.69 -11.51 -8.80
CA THR A 238 -11.63 -12.49 -8.49
C THR A 238 -10.50 -12.42 -9.50
N GLU A 239 -9.30 -12.81 -9.04
CA GLU A 239 -8.08 -12.88 -9.83
C GLU A 239 -8.21 -13.90 -10.98
N SER A 240 -7.30 -13.83 -11.93
CA SER A 240 -7.27 -14.70 -13.10
C SER A 240 -7.19 -16.17 -12.74
N THR A 241 -6.39 -16.53 -11.74
CA THR A 241 -6.12 -17.92 -11.33
C THR A 241 -5.73 -18.01 -9.85
N CYS A 242 -5.90 -19.18 -9.26
CA CYS A 242 -5.50 -19.47 -7.89
C CYS A 242 -3.98 -19.62 -7.78
N ILE A 243 -3.36 -18.67 -7.10
CA ILE A 243 -1.94 -18.70 -6.70
C ILE A 243 -1.90 -18.58 -5.18
N LEU A 244 -1.30 -19.57 -4.50
CA LEU A 244 -1.09 -19.53 -3.06
C LEU A 244 0.38 -19.42 -2.66
N ASP A 245 1.27 -19.87 -3.55
CA ASP A 245 2.72 -19.91 -3.37
C ASP A 245 3.43 -20.06 -4.74
N ALA A 246 4.76 -20.05 -4.72
CA ALA A 246 5.60 -20.11 -5.92
C ALA A 246 5.42 -21.38 -6.77
N SER A 247 4.91 -22.49 -6.21
CA SER A 247 4.69 -23.73 -6.96
C SER A 247 3.48 -23.66 -7.90
N ASP A 248 2.60 -22.68 -7.73
CA ASP A 248 1.47 -22.41 -8.63
C ASP A 248 1.87 -21.62 -9.89
N LEU A 249 3.12 -21.17 -9.99
CA LEU A 249 3.60 -20.38 -11.14
C LEU A 249 3.94 -21.29 -12.33
N GLU A 250 3.37 -20.97 -13.48
CA GLU A 250 3.51 -21.71 -14.73
C GLU A 250 4.68 -21.21 -15.59
N GLN A 251 5.35 -22.15 -16.25
CA GLN A 251 6.44 -21.85 -17.17
C GLN A 251 5.94 -21.07 -18.40
N GLY A 252 6.70 -20.04 -18.79
CA GLY A 252 6.38 -19.16 -19.90
C GLY A 252 5.45 -18.00 -19.53
N GLN A 253 5.00 -17.92 -18.27
CA GLN A 253 4.13 -16.86 -17.78
C GLN A 253 4.93 -15.79 -17.01
N THR A 254 4.41 -14.56 -17.04
CA THR A 254 4.90 -13.46 -16.22
C THR A 254 3.88 -13.11 -15.14
N TYR A 255 4.37 -12.89 -13.93
CA TYR A 255 3.61 -12.55 -12.74
C TYR A 255 4.03 -11.18 -12.22
N ILE A 256 3.07 -10.40 -11.73
CA ILE A 256 3.30 -9.20 -10.91
C ILE A 256 3.36 -9.68 -9.47
N VAL A 257 4.52 -9.55 -8.84
CA VAL A 257 4.79 -10.07 -7.50
C VAL A 257 5.09 -8.89 -6.58
N PRO A 258 4.38 -8.72 -5.46
CA PRO A 258 4.74 -7.73 -4.46
C PRO A 258 6.17 -7.93 -3.99
N ALA A 259 6.89 -6.82 -3.86
CA ALA A 259 8.28 -6.80 -3.51
C ALA A 259 8.58 -5.72 -2.49
N SER A 260 9.63 -5.96 -1.70
CA SER A 260 10.14 -4.99 -0.75
C SER A 260 11.64 -5.13 -0.64
N LEU A 261 12.32 -4.00 -0.45
CA LEU A 261 13.76 -3.99 -0.26
C LEU A 261 14.09 -3.92 1.23
N MET A 262 14.57 -5.03 1.76
CA MET A 262 14.86 -5.24 3.18
C MET A 262 16.37 -5.15 3.46
N LYS A 263 16.78 -5.02 4.72
CA LYS A 263 18.20 -5.07 5.09
C LYS A 263 18.74 -6.48 4.86
N SER A 264 19.98 -6.60 4.38
CA SER A 264 20.57 -7.93 4.12
C SER A 264 20.89 -8.72 5.39
N ASN A 265 21.07 -8.06 6.52
CA ASN A 265 21.39 -8.66 7.82
C ASN A 265 20.18 -8.79 8.76
N ASP A 266 19.04 -8.21 8.37
CA ASP A 266 17.77 -8.29 9.07
C ASP A 266 16.65 -8.11 8.04
N ILE A 267 16.25 -9.23 7.43
CA ILE A 267 15.27 -9.23 6.34
C ILE A 267 13.84 -8.90 6.81
N ALA A 268 13.61 -8.71 8.11
CA ALA A 268 12.34 -8.23 8.66
C ALA A 268 12.25 -6.68 8.68
N SER A 269 13.38 -5.99 8.53
CA SER A 269 13.44 -4.53 8.54
C SER A 269 13.62 -3.94 7.13
N PRO A 270 12.89 -2.87 6.77
CA PRO A 270 13.11 -2.14 5.52
C PRO A 270 14.54 -1.58 5.39
N SER A 271 15.07 -1.58 4.17
CA SER A 271 16.34 -0.93 3.82
C SER A 271 16.20 0.60 3.85
N ALA A 272 17.30 1.31 4.11
CA ALA A 272 17.35 2.77 3.93
C ALA A 272 17.11 3.18 2.46
N ALA A 273 17.32 2.25 1.52
CA ALA A 273 17.05 2.44 0.10
C ALA A 273 15.69 1.86 -0.33
N SER A 274 14.76 1.61 0.61
CA SER A 274 13.51 0.88 0.32
C SER A 274 12.69 1.49 -0.81
N ALA A 275 12.62 2.83 -0.85
CA ALA A 275 11.90 3.58 -1.88
C ALA A 275 12.48 3.39 -3.29
N ALA A 276 13.73 2.92 -3.41
CA ALA A 276 14.36 2.72 -4.71
C ALA A 276 13.79 1.55 -5.50
N LEU A 277 13.14 0.58 -4.85
CA LEU A 277 12.52 -0.57 -5.50
C LEU A 277 11.01 -0.33 -5.61
N GLY A 278 10.44 -0.52 -6.80
CA GLY A 278 8.99 -0.51 -6.94
C GLY A 278 8.30 -1.59 -6.10
N LYS A 279 7.10 -1.28 -5.60
CA LYS A 279 6.30 -2.18 -4.73
C LYS A 279 5.96 -3.52 -5.36
N TYR A 280 6.09 -3.63 -6.68
CA TYR A 280 5.98 -4.89 -7.40
C TYR A 280 7.13 -5.07 -8.39
N VAL A 281 7.46 -6.32 -8.64
CA VAL A 281 8.36 -6.75 -9.72
C VAL A 281 7.63 -7.68 -10.67
N GLU A 282 8.15 -7.77 -11.90
CA GLU A 282 7.74 -8.83 -12.81
C GLU A 282 8.62 -10.06 -12.59
N VAL A 283 8.02 -11.19 -12.25
CA VAL A 283 8.69 -12.51 -12.23
C VAL A 283 8.24 -13.31 -13.44
N THR A 284 9.16 -13.58 -14.36
CA THR A 284 8.91 -14.45 -15.51
C THR A 284 9.51 -15.81 -15.23
N VAL A 285 8.69 -16.86 -15.23
CA VAL A 285 9.17 -18.24 -15.14
C VAL A 285 9.56 -18.68 -16.55
N ASP A 286 10.85 -18.93 -16.78
CA ASP A 286 11.29 -19.37 -18.09
C ASP A 286 10.93 -20.85 -18.37
N LYS A 287 11.24 -21.32 -19.58
CA LYS A 287 10.97 -22.71 -20.01
C LYS A 287 11.79 -23.77 -19.23
N ASN A 288 12.79 -23.34 -18.46
CA ASN A 288 13.59 -24.21 -17.61
C ASN A 288 13.13 -24.13 -16.15
N GLY A 289 12.05 -23.39 -15.85
CA GLY A 289 11.59 -23.13 -14.49
C GLY A 289 12.42 -22.10 -13.73
N THR A 290 13.35 -21.39 -14.38
CA THR A 290 14.15 -20.35 -13.73
C THR A 290 13.36 -19.06 -13.64
N TYR A 291 13.36 -18.43 -12.46
CA TYR A 291 12.68 -17.15 -12.25
C TYR A 291 13.57 -15.99 -12.69
N GLN A 292 13.10 -15.23 -13.67
CA GLN A 292 13.71 -13.98 -14.09
C GLN A 292 12.94 -12.81 -13.52
N ILE A 293 13.60 -12.05 -12.65
CA ILE A 293 13.04 -10.89 -11.97
C ILE A 293 13.33 -9.65 -12.83
N THR A 294 12.33 -8.81 -13.04
CA THR A 294 12.45 -7.50 -13.67
C THR A 294 11.85 -6.47 -12.71
N ALA A 295 12.69 -5.55 -12.26
CA ALA A 295 12.34 -4.54 -11.28
C ALA A 295 12.45 -3.15 -11.89
N ASP A 296 11.46 -2.32 -11.62
CA ASP A 296 11.56 -0.89 -11.84
C ASP A 296 12.18 -0.23 -10.61
N LEU A 297 12.98 0.81 -10.87
CA LEU A 297 13.72 1.54 -9.86
C LEU A 297 13.31 3.00 -9.84
N TYR A 298 13.22 3.53 -8.63
CA TYR A 298 12.84 4.91 -8.37
C TYR A 298 13.93 5.67 -7.61
N SER A 299 13.72 6.96 -7.44
CA SER A 299 14.55 7.78 -6.59
C SER A 299 14.36 7.42 -5.11
N VAL A 300 15.40 7.63 -4.34
CA VAL A 300 15.39 7.67 -2.88
C VAL A 300 15.58 9.12 -2.44
N ASN A 301 14.77 9.57 -1.48
CA ASN A 301 15.00 10.85 -0.79
C ASN A 301 15.70 10.56 0.54
N MET A 302 16.84 11.19 0.77
CA MET A 302 17.57 11.09 2.03
C MET A 302 18.02 12.48 2.47
N ALA A 303 17.47 12.96 3.60
CA ALA A 303 17.78 14.26 4.17
C ALA A 303 17.67 15.42 3.14
N GLY A 304 16.63 15.39 2.30
CA GLY A 304 16.38 16.40 1.26
C GLY A 304 17.16 16.20 -0.04
N LEU A 305 18.06 15.20 -0.11
CA LEU A 305 18.75 14.84 -1.34
C LEU A 305 17.97 13.74 -2.07
N VAL A 306 17.55 14.02 -3.30
CA VAL A 306 16.95 13.04 -4.21
C VAL A 306 18.06 12.36 -5.00
N ASP A 307 18.11 11.02 -4.94
CA ASP A 307 19.12 10.24 -5.62
C ASP A 307 18.61 8.87 -6.10
N TYR A 308 19.43 8.08 -6.79
CA TYR A 308 19.08 6.82 -7.42
C TYR A 308 20.18 5.76 -7.19
N CYS A 309 19.74 4.51 -7.10
CA CYS A 309 20.64 3.37 -7.00
C CYS A 309 21.41 3.12 -8.30
N GLN A 310 22.70 2.84 -8.17
CA GLN A 310 23.65 2.56 -9.26
C GLN A 310 24.47 1.31 -8.93
N ASP A 311 25.31 0.85 -9.87
CA ASP A 311 26.25 -0.27 -9.69
C ASP A 311 25.62 -1.52 -9.04
N ILE A 312 24.41 -1.86 -9.53
CA ILE A 312 23.57 -2.87 -8.91
C ILE A 312 24.07 -4.27 -9.29
N GLN A 313 24.30 -5.10 -8.28
CA GLN A 313 24.70 -6.49 -8.45
C GLN A 313 23.79 -7.39 -7.59
N TYR A 314 23.48 -8.59 -8.09
CA TYR A 314 22.81 -9.64 -7.32
C TYR A 314 23.85 -10.66 -6.82
N TYR A 315 23.53 -11.35 -5.73
CA TYR A 315 24.36 -12.42 -5.18
C TYR A 315 23.90 -13.78 -5.71
N ASP A 316 24.78 -14.51 -6.39
CA ASP A 316 24.49 -15.79 -7.04
C ASP A 316 24.65 -17.01 -6.11
N GLU A 317 24.16 -16.89 -4.86
CA GLU A 317 24.15 -17.91 -3.81
C GLU A 317 23.21 -17.46 -2.66
N THR A 318 23.21 -18.18 -1.54
CA THR A 318 22.56 -17.82 -0.27
C THR A 318 23.56 -17.27 0.75
N LEU A 319 23.10 -16.91 1.95
CA LEU A 319 23.96 -16.49 3.06
C LEU A 319 25.04 -17.54 3.39
N PRO A 320 26.24 -17.12 3.82
CA PRO A 320 26.67 -15.74 4.07
C PRO A 320 27.20 -15.02 2.81
N LEU A 321 27.05 -13.68 2.77
CA LEU A 321 27.45 -12.81 1.64
C LEU A 321 28.97 -12.53 1.55
N THR A 322 29.81 -13.49 1.92
CA THR A 322 31.27 -13.27 2.10
C THR A 322 32.10 -13.47 0.84
N ASP A 323 31.59 -14.19 -0.16
CA ASP A 323 32.35 -14.46 -1.39
C ASP A 323 32.12 -13.34 -2.43
N SER A 324 33.10 -12.45 -2.57
CA SER A 324 33.02 -11.35 -3.52
C SER A 324 32.81 -11.79 -4.97
N SER A 325 33.20 -13.02 -5.35
CA SER A 325 33.07 -13.55 -6.72
C SER A 325 31.65 -13.94 -7.11
N LYS A 326 30.75 -14.07 -6.11
CA LYS A 326 29.33 -14.41 -6.29
C LYS A 326 28.45 -13.21 -6.62
N TRP A 327 28.95 -11.99 -6.43
CA TRP A 327 28.27 -10.79 -6.92
C TRP A 327 28.34 -10.72 -8.46
N LYS A 328 27.19 -10.64 -9.11
CA LYS A 328 27.04 -10.55 -10.57
C LYS A 328 26.28 -9.30 -10.94
N ASP A 329 26.65 -8.67 -12.04
CA ASP A 329 25.94 -7.50 -12.56
C ASP A 329 24.51 -7.87 -12.96
N VAL A 330 23.57 -6.98 -12.65
CA VAL A 330 22.21 -7.05 -13.21
C VAL A 330 22.22 -6.60 -14.67
N LYS A 331 21.22 -7.02 -15.44
CA LYS A 331 20.98 -6.48 -16.77
C LYS A 331 20.20 -5.17 -16.66
N VAL A 332 20.78 -4.05 -17.08
CA VAL A 332 20.06 -2.77 -17.18
C VAL A 332 19.19 -2.78 -18.45
N LEU A 333 17.89 -2.53 -18.29
CA LEU A 333 16.89 -2.53 -19.36
C LEU A 333 16.49 -1.12 -19.80
N ALA A 334 16.48 -0.17 -18.86
CA ALA A 334 16.20 1.24 -19.12
C ALA A 334 17.02 2.12 -18.19
N THR A 335 17.31 3.33 -18.67
CA THR A 335 18.08 4.35 -17.94
C THR A 335 17.45 5.71 -18.14
N GLN A 336 17.76 6.66 -17.26
CA GLN A 336 17.46 8.07 -17.42
C GLN A 336 18.66 8.94 -17.01
N GLU A 337 18.69 10.19 -17.45
CA GLU A 337 19.65 11.18 -16.96
C GLU A 337 19.03 11.97 -15.80
N VAL A 338 19.80 12.12 -14.71
CA VAL A 338 19.40 12.86 -13.51
C VAL A 338 20.53 13.78 -13.07
N GLN A 339 20.23 14.80 -12.27
CA GLN A 339 21.26 15.60 -11.61
C GLN A 339 22.01 14.76 -10.58
N ARG A 340 23.28 15.08 -10.37
CA ARG A 340 24.04 14.49 -9.25
C ARG A 340 23.46 15.00 -7.93
N SER A 341 23.35 14.09 -6.97
CA SER A 341 22.95 14.44 -5.60
C SER A 341 24.12 15.14 -4.88
N LEU A 342 25.35 14.77 -5.23
CA LEU A 342 26.58 15.38 -4.72
C LEU A 342 27.46 15.85 -5.89
N GLY A 343 27.69 17.17 -5.97
CA GLY A 343 28.54 17.80 -6.99
C GLY A 343 27.79 18.35 -8.21
N GLU A 344 28.53 18.86 -9.20
CA GLU A 344 27.95 19.47 -10.40
C GLU A 344 27.77 18.46 -11.54
N GLY A 345 26.69 18.64 -12.32
CA GLY A 345 26.43 17.93 -13.57
C GLY A 345 25.42 16.78 -13.46
N THR A 346 25.23 16.07 -14.57
CA THR A 346 24.30 14.94 -14.67
C THR A 346 25.00 13.59 -14.53
N LYS A 347 24.19 12.55 -14.25
CA LYS A 347 24.57 11.15 -14.30
C LYS A 347 23.46 10.31 -14.91
N THR A 348 23.83 9.18 -15.50
CA THR A 348 22.88 8.19 -16.03
C THR A 348 22.63 7.13 -14.97
N VAL A 349 21.36 6.89 -14.65
CA VAL A 349 20.94 5.95 -13.62
C VAL A 349 19.97 4.92 -14.19
N PRO A 350 19.99 3.66 -13.71
CA PRO A 350 19.05 2.64 -14.14
C PRO A 350 17.64 2.94 -13.60
N THR A 351 16.64 2.78 -14.46
CA THR A 351 15.21 2.87 -14.08
C THR A 351 14.50 1.53 -14.20
N ARG A 352 15.11 0.57 -14.90
CA ARG A 352 14.61 -0.80 -14.98
C ARG A 352 15.77 -1.77 -15.11
N ILE A 353 15.76 -2.82 -14.30
CA ILE A 353 16.79 -3.85 -14.26
C ILE A 353 16.17 -5.24 -14.33
N SER A 354 16.97 -6.24 -14.70
CA SER A 354 16.59 -7.64 -14.68
C SER A 354 17.73 -8.54 -14.22
N PHE A 355 17.41 -9.54 -13.42
CA PHE A 355 18.34 -10.52 -12.88
C PHE A 355 17.62 -11.83 -12.54
N PRO A 356 18.32 -12.98 -12.56
CA PRO A 356 17.73 -14.25 -12.17
C PRO A 356 17.61 -14.37 -10.65
N MET A 357 16.62 -15.13 -10.20
CA MET A 357 16.65 -15.71 -8.85
C MET A 357 17.67 -16.86 -8.85
N PRO A 358 18.74 -16.80 -8.04
CA PRO A 358 19.75 -17.88 -7.99
C PRO A 358 19.12 -19.23 -7.66
N LYS A 359 19.68 -20.32 -8.19
CA LYS A 359 19.07 -21.65 -8.02
C LYS A 359 19.00 -22.08 -6.55
N GLU A 360 20.02 -21.76 -5.75
CA GLU A 360 20.00 -22.07 -4.31
C GLU A 360 18.89 -21.32 -3.57
N MET A 361 18.62 -20.06 -3.93
CA MET A 361 17.50 -19.29 -3.35
C MET A 361 16.15 -19.88 -3.76
N GLN A 362 16.01 -20.36 -5.00
CA GLN A 362 14.81 -21.08 -5.43
C GLN A 362 14.65 -22.41 -4.68
N ASN A 363 15.74 -23.13 -4.41
CA ASN A 363 15.69 -24.35 -3.61
C ASN A 363 15.23 -24.05 -2.17
N GLU A 364 15.74 -22.99 -1.53
CA GLU A 364 15.26 -22.56 -0.21
C GLU A 364 13.78 -22.18 -0.22
N LEU A 365 13.31 -21.51 -1.29
CA LEU A 365 11.89 -21.23 -1.49
C LEU A 365 11.06 -22.52 -1.59
N GLU A 366 11.52 -23.51 -2.36
CA GLU A 366 10.87 -24.82 -2.52
C GLU A 366 10.89 -25.67 -1.23
N GLU A 367 11.96 -25.58 -0.42
CA GLU A 367 12.09 -26.26 0.87
C GLU A 367 11.27 -25.60 1.99
N SER A 368 10.95 -24.32 1.81
CA SER A 368 10.01 -23.58 2.67
C SER A 368 8.55 -23.88 2.32
N ASN A 369 7.62 -22.99 2.66
CA ASN A 369 6.23 -23.06 2.24
C ASN A 369 5.98 -22.42 0.86
N GLY A 370 7.01 -21.85 0.21
CA GLY A 370 6.93 -21.23 -1.11
C GLY A 370 6.21 -19.88 -1.14
N THR A 371 5.76 -19.33 -0.01
CA THR A 371 4.95 -18.10 0.03
C THR A 371 5.80 -16.84 -0.08
N SER A 372 7.04 -16.89 0.40
CA SER A 372 7.95 -15.75 0.42
C SER A 372 9.39 -16.19 0.14
N GLY A 373 10.09 -15.44 -0.69
CA GLY A 373 11.50 -15.66 -1.00
C GLY A 373 12.17 -14.38 -1.48
N GLY A 374 13.33 -14.48 -2.13
CA GLY A 374 14.00 -13.26 -2.56
C GLY A 374 15.43 -13.45 -3.03
N VAL A 375 16.10 -12.32 -3.29
CA VAL A 375 17.47 -12.27 -3.80
C VAL A 375 18.25 -11.18 -3.09
N PHE A 376 19.47 -11.50 -2.64
CA PHE A 376 20.36 -10.48 -2.09
C PHE A 376 20.94 -9.62 -3.22
N ILE A 377 20.90 -8.31 -3.03
CA ILE A 377 21.49 -7.34 -3.95
C ILE A 377 22.44 -6.41 -3.20
N LYS A 378 23.32 -5.75 -3.92
CA LYS A 378 24.03 -4.56 -3.46
C LYS A 378 23.93 -3.49 -4.52
N MET A 379 23.96 -2.25 -4.08
CA MET A 379 23.82 -1.08 -4.92
C MET A 379 24.65 0.04 -4.34
N PHE A 380 25.02 1.02 -5.14
CA PHE A 380 25.62 2.28 -4.70
C PHE A 380 24.58 3.40 -4.73
N VAL A 381 24.52 4.21 -3.67
CA VAL A 381 23.69 5.43 -3.60
C VAL A 381 24.63 6.59 -3.30
N GLU A 382 24.71 7.57 -4.20
CA GLU A 382 25.69 8.67 -4.11
C GLU A 382 25.40 9.56 -2.89
N ALA A 383 24.13 9.84 -2.59
CA ALA A 383 23.69 10.60 -1.42
C ALA A 383 24.11 9.94 -0.10
N MET A 384 24.26 8.61 -0.07
CA MET A 384 24.76 7.87 1.10
C MET A 384 26.28 7.70 1.08
N ASN A 385 26.94 7.99 -0.04
CA ASN A 385 28.33 7.67 -0.35
C ASN A 385 28.73 6.24 0.11
N SER A 386 27.83 5.28 -0.07
CA SER A 386 28.00 3.90 0.38
C SER A 386 27.32 2.90 -0.53
N SER A 387 27.73 1.63 -0.41
CA SER A 387 27.17 0.52 -1.19
C SER A 387 26.43 -0.48 -0.30
N PRO A 388 25.23 -0.14 0.22
CA PRO A 388 24.49 -1.04 1.08
C PRO A 388 24.14 -2.36 0.35
N SER A 389 24.28 -3.47 1.07
CA SER A 389 23.65 -4.73 0.71
C SER A 389 22.21 -4.76 1.24
N ALA A 390 21.32 -5.36 0.45
CA ALA A 390 19.90 -5.46 0.73
C ALA A 390 19.35 -6.81 0.26
N TYR A 391 18.12 -7.11 0.64
CA TYR A 391 17.38 -8.30 0.22
C TYR A 391 16.11 -7.87 -0.50
N VAL A 392 15.98 -8.22 -1.79
CA VAL A 392 14.73 -8.07 -2.53
C VAL A 392 13.82 -9.19 -2.09
N SER A 393 12.94 -8.89 -1.14
CA SER A 393 11.89 -9.80 -0.66
C SER A 393 10.76 -9.84 -1.69
N LEU A 394 10.25 -11.03 -1.96
CA LEU A 394 9.20 -11.35 -2.93
C LEU A 394 8.09 -12.12 -2.23
N ASP A 395 6.86 -11.65 -2.38
CA ASP A 395 5.66 -12.28 -1.83
C ASP A 395 4.93 -13.06 -2.93
N PHE A 396 5.24 -14.36 -3.03
CA PHE A 396 4.62 -15.24 -4.01
C PHE A 396 3.19 -15.61 -3.66
N ALA A 397 2.78 -15.52 -2.38
CA ALA A 397 1.40 -15.78 -1.97
C ALA A 397 0.41 -14.73 -2.50
N ASN A 398 0.91 -13.53 -2.79
CA ASN A 398 0.15 -12.42 -3.36
C ASN A 398 0.55 -12.11 -4.82
N ALA A 399 1.25 -13.04 -5.48
CA ALA A 399 1.55 -12.92 -6.90
C ALA A 399 0.27 -13.00 -7.75
N LYS A 400 0.23 -12.21 -8.81
CA LYS A 400 -0.88 -12.17 -9.77
C LYS A 400 -0.35 -12.32 -11.18
N VAL A 401 -1.13 -12.90 -12.08
CA VAL A 401 -0.73 -13.01 -13.49
C VAL A 401 -0.62 -11.60 -14.09
N LYS A 402 0.41 -11.33 -14.91
CA LYS A 402 0.46 -10.05 -15.63
C LYS A 402 -0.76 -9.93 -16.56
N GLY A 403 -1.50 -8.83 -16.45
CA GLY A 403 -2.80 -8.63 -17.08
C GLY A 403 -4.00 -9.10 -16.24
N ASP A 404 -3.80 -9.45 -14.97
CA ASP A 404 -4.88 -9.80 -14.05
C ASP A 404 -5.92 -8.67 -13.97
N PRO A 405 -7.23 -8.99 -14.03
CA PRO A 405 -8.27 -7.96 -14.05
C PRO A 405 -8.38 -7.20 -12.71
N THR A 406 -7.86 -7.74 -11.61
CA THR A 406 -7.77 -7.03 -10.31
C THR A 406 -6.60 -6.06 -10.22
N LEU A 407 -5.69 -6.08 -11.19
CA LEU A 407 -4.58 -5.13 -11.31
C LEU A 407 -4.85 -4.01 -12.33
N THR A 408 -6.04 -4.01 -12.94
CA THR A 408 -6.42 -3.05 -13.97
C THR A 408 -7.80 -2.51 -13.68
N TYR A 409 -7.89 -1.26 -13.25
CA TYR A 409 -9.13 -0.63 -12.83
C TYR A 409 -9.09 0.89 -13.05
N GLN A 410 -10.25 1.52 -12.89
CA GLN A 410 -10.35 2.97 -12.79
C GLN A 410 -10.91 3.33 -11.42
N ALA A 411 -10.31 4.32 -10.80
CA ALA A 411 -10.79 4.87 -9.54
C ALA A 411 -10.95 6.38 -9.64
N MET A 412 -11.83 6.94 -8.84
CA MET A 412 -12.17 8.36 -8.83
C MET A 412 -11.99 8.91 -7.44
N GLY A 413 -11.36 10.06 -7.36
CA GLY A 413 -11.15 10.79 -6.12
C GLY A 413 -11.36 12.27 -6.34
N SER A 414 -11.64 12.98 -5.25
CA SER A 414 -11.84 14.42 -5.28
C SER A 414 -11.11 15.07 -4.12
N SER A 415 -10.68 16.31 -4.34
CA SER A 415 -10.16 17.21 -3.33
C SER A 415 -10.70 18.62 -3.60
N LYS A 416 -10.35 19.57 -2.76
CA LYS A 416 -10.86 20.94 -2.84
C LYS A 416 -9.74 21.94 -2.68
N VAL A 417 -9.72 22.93 -3.57
CA VAL A 417 -8.94 24.16 -3.37
C VAL A 417 -9.86 25.16 -2.70
N GLU A 418 -9.48 25.70 -1.54
CA GLU A 418 -10.30 26.71 -0.84
C GLU A 418 -9.91 28.13 -1.26
N GLN A 419 -8.64 28.33 -1.57
CA GLN A 419 -8.03 29.60 -1.93
C GLN A 419 -8.58 30.17 -3.25
N PHE A 420 -8.58 31.50 -3.35
CA PHE A 420 -8.95 32.23 -4.57
C PHE A 420 -10.35 31.91 -5.12
N GLY A 421 -11.32 31.77 -4.21
CA GLY A 421 -12.72 31.62 -4.60
C GLY A 421 -13.17 30.18 -4.78
N THR A 422 -12.46 29.18 -4.27
CA THR A 422 -12.90 27.78 -4.12
C THR A 422 -13.29 27.03 -5.42
N TYR A 423 -12.77 25.81 -5.58
CA TYR A 423 -13.22 24.86 -6.59
C TYR A 423 -12.84 23.43 -6.22
N ASP A 424 -13.55 22.47 -6.78
CA ASP A 424 -13.27 21.05 -6.57
C ASP A 424 -12.39 20.53 -7.70
N VAL A 425 -11.44 19.67 -7.36
CA VAL A 425 -10.58 18.95 -8.29
C VAL A 425 -10.97 17.47 -8.24
N ASN A 426 -11.36 16.91 -9.37
CA ASN A 426 -11.72 15.51 -9.52
C ASN A 426 -10.65 14.82 -10.37
N ALA A 427 -10.13 13.70 -9.87
CA ALA A 427 -9.18 12.87 -10.57
C ALA A 427 -9.82 11.52 -10.93
N THR A 428 -9.71 11.11 -12.19
CA THR A 428 -9.96 9.74 -12.64
C THR A 428 -8.63 9.07 -12.92
N VAL A 429 -8.24 8.14 -12.06
CA VAL A 429 -6.97 7.41 -12.15
C VAL A 429 -7.24 6.07 -12.84
N SER A 430 -6.56 5.84 -13.95
CA SER A 430 -6.55 4.52 -14.61
C SER A 430 -5.30 3.77 -14.19
N VAL A 431 -5.48 2.57 -13.67
CA VAL A 431 -4.42 1.66 -13.24
C VAL A 431 -4.33 0.49 -14.21
N GLU A 432 -3.12 0.12 -14.62
CA GLU A 432 -2.83 -1.07 -15.42
C GLU A 432 -1.63 -1.82 -14.82
N ASN A 433 -1.79 -3.12 -14.56
CA ASN A 433 -0.78 -3.94 -13.90
C ASN A 433 -0.26 -3.34 -12.57
N GLY A 434 -1.16 -2.71 -11.80
CA GLY A 434 -0.84 -2.02 -10.55
C GLY A 434 -0.16 -0.66 -10.72
N LYS A 435 0.00 -0.14 -11.94
CA LYS A 435 0.61 1.16 -12.19
C LYS A 435 -0.38 2.18 -12.69
N ILE A 436 -0.21 3.43 -12.28
CA ILE A 436 -0.93 4.56 -12.86
C ILE A 436 -0.58 4.64 -14.34
N ALA A 437 -1.55 4.34 -15.19
CA ALA A 437 -1.45 4.40 -16.64
C ALA A 437 -1.90 5.76 -17.20
N ASN A 438 -2.84 6.42 -16.51
CA ASN A 438 -3.37 7.73 -16.88
C ASN A 438 -3.99 8.42 -15.66
N VAL A 439 -3.91 9.75 -15.62
CA VAL A 439 -4.63 10.58 -14.64
C VAL A 439 -5.40 11.65 -15.40
N ASP A 440 -6.73 11.55 -15.42
CA ASP A 440 -7.60 12.56 -16.03
C ASP A 440 -8.12 13.52 -14.94
N ILE A 441 -7.98 14.82 -15.16
CA ILE A 441 -8.25 15.86 -14.16
C ILE A 441 -9.36 16.79 -14.65
N GLU A 442 -10.41 16.90 -13.85
CA GLU A 442 -11.52 17.81 -14.11
C GLU A 442 -11.79 18.73 -12.91
N GLY A 443 -11.97 20.03 -13.18
CA GLY A 443 -12.36 21.00 -12.15
C GLY A 443 -13.86 21.33 -12.20
N SER A 444 -14.48 21.40 -11.03
CA SER A 444 -15.91 21.69 -10.89
C SER A 444 -16.18 22.67 -9.74
N ASN A 445 -17.44 23.10 -9.59
CA ASN A 445 -17.86 23.99 -8.50
C ASN A 445 -17.01 25.27 -8.34
N TRP A 446 -16.67 25.90 -9.46
CA TRP A 446 -15.92 27.15 -9.50
C TRP A 446 -16.71 28.31 -8.87
N LEU A 447 -16.29 28.79 -7.70
CA LEU A 447 -16.90 29.93 -7.02
C LEU A 447 -16.00 31.18 -7.15
N GLY A 448 -16.42 32.29 -6.53
CA GLY A 448 -15.65 33.52 -6.47
C GLY A 448 -15.45 34.25 -7.80
N THR A 449 -14.57 35.25 -7.80
CA THR A 449 -14.28 36.17 -8.91
C THR A 449 -13.13 35.71 -9.81
N HIS A 450 -12.32 34.74 -9.36
CA HIS A 450 -11.10 34.27 -10.05
C HIS A 450 -11.28 33.00 -10.90
N GLN A 451 -12.52 32.60 -11.21
CA GLN A 451 -12.83 31.32 -11.88
C GLN A 451 -12.02 31.05 -13.16
N ASN A 452 -11.85 32.05 -14.04
CA ASN A 452 -11.09 31.88 -15.28
C ASN A 452 -9.59 31.67 -15.02
N THR A 453 -9.05 32.35 -14.02
CA THR A 453 -7.66 32.16 -13.57
C THR A 453 -7.49 30.76 -13.01
N ASN A 454 -8.38 30.32 -12.13
CA ASN A 454 -8.29 29.01 -11.47
C ASN A 454 -8.39 27.86 -12.49
N LYS A 455 -9.24 27.99 -13.53
CA LYS A 455 -9.28 27.06 -14.66
C LYS A 455 -7.94 26.96 -15.40
N GLY A 456 -7.29 28.10 -15.63
CA GLY A 456 -5.95 28.14 -16.22
C GLY A 456 -4.90 27.48 -15.33
N MET A 457 -4.93 27.74 -14.03
CA MET A 457 -4.00 27.13 -13.07
C MET A 457 -4.21 25.62 -12.93
N LEU A 458 -5.45 25.15 -12.91
CA LEU A 458 -5.74 23.72 -12.89
C LEU A 458 -5.25 23.02 -14.16
N ALA A 459 -5.46 23.62 -15.34
CA ALA A 459 -4.96 23.05 -16.59
C ALA A 459 -3.42 23.00 -16.63
N MET A 460 -2.74 24.02 -16.10
CA MET A 460 -1.28 24.05 -15.98
C MET A 460 -0.78 22.95 -15.01
N ALA A 461 -1.42 22.81 -13.85
CA ALA A 461 -1.07 21.78 -12.89
C ALA A 461 -1.31 20.38 -13.43
N ALA A 462 -2.46 20.12 -14.08
CA ALA A 462 -2.80 18.83 -14.68
C ALA A 462 -1.73 18.40 -15.69
N ALA A 463 -1.38 19.30 -16.62
CA ALA A 463 -0.38 19.00 -17.64
C ALA A 463 1.02 18.69 -17.06
N GLY A 464 1.41 19.37 -15.97
CA GLY A 464 2.73 19.13 -15.35
C GLY A 464 2.77 17.93 -14.39
N MET A 465 1.64 17.56 -13.79
CA MET A 465 1.60 16.46 -12.81
C MET A 465 1.33 15.09 -13.44
N GLU A 466 0.54 15.02 -14.52
CA GLU A 466 0.20 13.76 -15.18
C GLU A 466 1.47 12.96 -15.60
N GLU A 467 2.46 13.64 -16.17
CA GLU A 467 3.74 13.04 -16.58
C GLU A 467 4.49 12.44 -15.38
N ASN A 468 4.45 13.10 -14.23
CA ASN A 468 5.18 12.69 -13.04
C ASN A 468 4.44 11.63 -12.21
N LEU A 469 3.12 11.50 -12.36
CA LEU A 469 2.31 10.49 -11.68
C LEU A 469 2.28 9.16 -12.45
N THR A 470 2.31 9.23 -13.78
CA THR A 470 2.25 8.05 -14.65
C THR A 470 3.45 7.12 -14.42
N GLY A 471 3.17 5.81 -14.34
CA GLY A 471 4.17 4.77 -14.15
C GLY A 471 4.53 4.45 -12.69
N LYS A 472 4.05 5.27 -11.74
CA LYS A 472 4.12 4.95 -10.30
C LYS A 472 3.13 3.85 -9.96
N TYR A 473 3.47 3.05 -8.95
CA TYR A 473 2.55 2.03 -8.45
C TYR A 473 1.40 2.68 -7.67
N ASP A 474 0.22 2.09 -7.79
CA ASP A 474 -1.02 2.48 -7.09
C ASP A 474 -0.99 2.25 -5.57
N THR A 475 0.15 1.84 -5.04
CA THR A 475 0.44 1.61 -3.62
C THR A 475 1.70 2.36 -3.15
N ASP A 476 2.32 3.15 -4.04
CA ASP A 476 3.52 3.93 -3.76
C ASP A 476 3.16 5.30 -3.18
N VAL A 477 2.74 5.30 -1.92
CA VAL A 477 2.32 6.51 -1.18
C VAL A 477 3.43 7.56 -1.22
N ASP A 478 4.67 7.21 -0.87
CA ASP A 478 5.80 8.15 -0.86
C ASP A 478 6.13 8.66 -2.26
N GLY A 479 6.09 7.78 -3.27
CA GLY A 479 6.34 8.16 -4.65
C GLY A 479 5.29 9.13 -5.20
N ILE A 480 4.01 8.97 -4.84
CA ILE A 480 2.91 9.84 -5.29
C ILE A 480 2.87 11.13 -4.46
N ALA A 481 3.03 11.02 -3.14
CA ALA A 481 3.11 12.18 -2.25
C ALA A 481 4.32 13.07 -2.55
N GLY A 482 5.45 12.47 -2.95
CA GLY A 482 6.67 13.18 -3.31
C GLY A 482 6.68 13.82 -4.70
N VAL A 483 5.58 13.80 -5.46
CA VAL A 483 5.51 14.50 -6.75
C VAL A 483 5.53 16.01 -6.53
N ASP A 484 6.52 16.69 -7.12
CA ASP A 484 6.68 18.13 -7.05
C ASP A 484 5.47 18.88 -7.64
N VAL A 485 5.16 20.01 -7.02
CA VAL A 485 4.13 20.93 -7.50
C VAL A 485 4.59 21.69 -8.74
N VAL A 486 3.64 22.07 -9.60
CA VAL A 486 3.94 22.89 -10.78
C VAL A 486 4.07 24.36 -10.36
N THR A 487 5.21 24.97 -10.67
CA THR A 487 5.49 26.38 -10.36
C THR A 487 4.40 27.29 -10.91
N GLY A 488 3.82 28.11 -10.02
CA GLY A 488 2.71 29.02 -10.35
C GLY A 488 1.31 28.38 -10.27
N ALA A 489 1.22 27.08 -10.00
CA ALA A 489 -0.04 26.34 -9.87
C ALA A 489 -0.10 25.46 -8.60
N THR A 490 0.61 25.85 -7.54
CA THR A 490 0.80 25.07 -6.29
C THR A 490 -0.50 24.54 -5.67
N TYR A 491 -1.54 25.37 -5.56
CA TYR A 491 -2.84 24.95 -4.99
C TYR A 491 -3.52 23.88 -5.81
N SER A 492 -3.60 24.08 -7.14
CA SER A 492 -4.10 23.07 -8.05
C SER A 492 -3.26 21.80 -7.99
N SER A 493 -1.94 21.93 -7.88
CA SER A 493 -1.06 20.77 -7.82
C SER A 493 -1.26 19.95 -6.55
N ASN A 494 -1.33 20.60 -5.39
CA ASN A 494 -1.63 19.93 -4.13
C ASN A 494 -2.99 19.24 -4.16
N ALA A 495 -4.01 19.92 -4.69
CA ALA A 495 -5.33 19.34 -4.85
C ALA A 495 -5.34 18.15 -5.82
N ILE A 496 -4.62 18.20 -6.95
CA ILE A 496 -4.49 17.05 -7.85
C ILE A 496 -3.86 15.86 -7.13
N ARG A 497 -2.75 16.08 -6.42
CA ARG A 497 -2.07 15.04 -5.63
C ARG A 497 -3.03 14.41 -4.63
N GLU A 498 -3.73 15.23 -3.86
CA GLU A 498 -4.72 14.77 -2.89
C GLU A 498 -5.88 14.01 -3.54
N ALA A 499 -6.41 14.49 -4.68
CA ALA A 499 -7.48 13.82 -5.40
C ALA A 499 -7.04 12.46 -5.94
N VAL A 500 -5.80 12.33 -6.41
CA VAL A 500 -5.21 11.06 -6.85
C VAL A 500 -5.02 10.10 -5.69
N MET A 501 -4.50 10.58 -4.55
CA MET A 501 -4.36 9.77 -3.34
C MET A 501 -5.71 9.30 -2.82
N ASN A 502 -6.72 10.18 -2.79
CA ASN A 502 -8.10 9.83 -2.46
C ASN A 502 -8.71 8.82 -3.45
N ALA A 503 -8.39 8.92 -4.75
CA ALA A 503 -8.86 7.97 -5.75
C ALA A 503 -8.30 6.56 -5.49
N LEU A 504 -7.06 6.48 -5.03
CA LEU A 504 -6.35 5.23 -4.74
C LEU A 504 -6.53 4.76 -3.29
N ASP A 505 -7.44 5.38 -2.53
CA ASP A 505 -7.71 5.08 -1.12
C ASP A 505 -6.44 5.11 -0.24
N MET A 506 -5.55 6.08 -0.51
CA MET A 506 -4.31 6.28 0.23
C MET A 506 -4.50 7.24 1.41
N GLU A 507 -3.83 6.94 2.51
CA GLU A 507 -3.62 7.94 3.56
C GLU A 507 -2.76 9.09 3.00
N ILE A 508 -3.29 10.30 3.04
CA ILE A 508 -2.56 11.51 2.64
C ILE A 508 -1.56 11.83 3.76
N PRO A 509 -0.24 11.84 3.48
CA PRO A 509 0.76 12.21 4.46
C PRO A 509 0.50 13.62 4.96
N VAL A 510 0.16 13.73 6.23
CA VAL A 510 0.17 15.00 6.94
C VAL A 510 1.60 15.21 7.42
N GLU A 511 2.13 16.42 7.26
CA GLU A 511 3.43 16.77 7.86
C GLU A 511 3.39 16.47 9.37
N GLU A 512 4.10 15.42 9.80
CA GLU A 512 4.25 15.10 11.22
C GLU A 512 5.11 16.20 11.85
N ILE A 513 4.46 17.13 12.55
CA ILE A 513 5.16 18.09 13.38
C ILE A 513 5.53 17.36 14.67
N PRO A 514 6.81 17.12 14.95
CA PRO A 514 7.22 16.41 16.16
C PRO A 514 6.68 17.14 17.40
N GLU A 515 6.16 16.35 18.34
CA GLU A 515 5.73 16.90 19.62
C GLU A 515 6.91 17.57 20.33
N VAL A 516 6.64 18.64 21.09
CA VAL A 516 7.62 19.24 21.98
C VAL A 516 8.21 18.15 22.87
N THR A 517 9.53 18.00 22.86
CA THR A 517 10.22 16.95 23.60
C THR A 517 9.99 17.12 25.12
N GLU A 518 10.06 16.03 25.88
CA GLU A 518 9.92 16.10 27.34
C GLU A 518 11.02 16.95 27.99
N GLU A 519 12.20 17.03 27.37
CA GLU A 519 13.27 17.94 27.80
C GLU A 519 12.83 19.40 27.74
N VAL A 520 12.28 19.82 26.59
CA VAL A 520 11.83 21.20 26.41
C VAL A 520 10.60 21.51 27.28
N LYS A 521 9.64 20.58 27.42
CA LYS A 521 8.47 20.73 28.29
C LYS A 521 8.85 20.93 29.77
N ASN A 522 9.93 20.30 30.22
CA ASN A 522 10.43 20.42 31.59
C ASN A 522 11.28 21.69 31.81
N GLY A 523 11.51 22.47 30.77
CA GLY A 523 12.30 23.70 30.79
C GLY A 523 13.75 23.46 30.35
N LEU A 524 14.24 24.34 29.49
CA LEU A 524 15.64 24.35 29.06
C LEU A 524 16.51 25.12 30.06
N GLU A 525 17.77 24.71 30.17
CA GLU A 525 18.78 25.50 30.89
C GLU A 525 19.10 26.78 30.12
N GLU A 526 19.56 27.81 30.84
CA GLU A 526 20.09 29.04 30.23
C GLU A 526 21.12 28.71 29.14
N GLY A 527 21.00 29.39 28.00
CA GLY A 527 21.90 29.20 26.87
C GLY A 527 21.25 29.48 25.52
N VAL A 528 22.02 29.16 24.47
CA VAL A 528 21.59 29.30 23.09
C VAL A 528 21.48 27.91 22.48
N TYR A 529 20.38 27.66 21.79
CA TYR A 529 20.10 26.40 21.12
C TYR A 529 19.80 26.66 19.66
N LYS A 530 20.49 25.94 18.78
CA LYS A 530 20.16 25.89 17.36
C LYS A 530 18.95 24.98 17.16
N VAL A 531 18.04 25.37 16.28
CA VAL A 531 16.87 24.59 15.89
C VAL A 531 16.53 24.84 14.42
N THR A 532 15.80 23.93 13.80
CA THR A 532 15.21 24.15 12.49
C THR A 532 13.81 24.75 12.64
N ILE A 533 13.47 25.69 11.77
CA ILE A 533 12.12 26.25 11.69
C ILE A 533 11.58 26.25 10.28
N LYS A 534 10.26 26.29 10.19
CA LYS A 534 9.48 26.59 8.98
C LYS A 534 8.58 27.77 9.30
N ASN A 535 8.50 28.78 8.43
CA ASN A 535 7.65 29.95 8.66
C ASN A 535 6.81 30.23 7.42
N ILE A 536 5.52 29.87 7.49
CA ILE A 536 4.61 29.87 6.34
C ILE A 536 3.43 30.80 6.59
N THR A 537 3.17 31.69 5.63
CA THR A 537 2.04 32.61 5.68
C THR A 537 0.70 31.90 5.55
N ASP A 538 -0.32 32.42 6.23
CA ASP A 538 -1.69 31.94 6.15
C ASP A 538 -2.33 32.36 4.81
N VAL A 539 -3.41 31.67 4.41
CA VAL A 539 -4.17 31.84 3.15
C VAL A 539 -3.38 31.53 1.89
N VAL A 540 -2.23 32.19 1.69
CA VAL A 540 -1.27 31.90 0.62
C VAL A 540 0.02 31.39 1.24
N ALA A 541 0.42 30.15 0.98
CA ALA A 541 1.60 29.53 1.57
C ALA A 541 2.87 30.06 0.90
N HIS A 542 3.53 31.00 1.56
CA HIS A 542 4.86 31.47 1.21
C HIS A 542 5.80 31.25 2.37
N SER A 543 7.01 30.78 2.08
CA SER A 543 8.06 30.80 3.08
C SER A 543 8.58 32.20 3.34
N LEU A 544 8.58 32.60 4.61
CA LEU A 544 9.24 33.81 5.07
C LEU A 544 10.74 33.59 5.36
N VAL A 545 11.24 32.36 5.28
CA VAL A 545 12.66 32.03 5.51
C VAL A 545 13.40 31.68 4.21
N GLY A 546 12.79 31.99 3.05
CA GLY A 546 13.41 31.88 1.71
C GLY A 546 13.42 30.47 1.12
N GLU A 547 13.72 29.46 1.92
CA GLU A 547 13.60 28.04 1.59
C GLU A 547 12.42 27.39 2.36
N GLU A 548 12.19 26.09 2.24
CA GLU A 548 11.12 25.43 3.01
C GLU A 548 11.35 25.53 4.53
N THR A 549 12.60 25.32 4.95
CA THR A 549 13.04 25.43 6.34
C THR A 549 14.32 26.28 6.43
N ALA A 550 14.63 26.75 7.63
CA ALA A 550 15.89 27.45 7.91
C ALA A 550 16.37 27.20 9.34
N ASP A 551 17.67 27.39 9.54
CA ASP A 551 18.27 27.43 10.87
C ASP A 551 17.78 28.65 11.65
N ALA A 552 17.47 28.45 12.93
CA ALA A 552 17.12 29.48 13.89
C ALA A 552 17.78 29.20 15.25
N TYR A 553 17.64 30.15 16.17
CA TYR A 553 18.20 30.07 17.51
C TYR A 553 17.15 30.35 18.58
N VAL A 554 16.98 29.42 19.51
CA VAL A 554 16.24 29.62 20.75
C VAL A 554 17.21 30.12 21.81
N ILE A 555 16.93 31.29 22.36
CA ILE A 555 17.74 31.95 23.40
C ILE A 555 16.96 31.83 24.70
N VAL A 556 17.55 31.14 25.68
CA VAL A 556 16.95 30.86 27.00
C VAL A 556 17.63 31.74 28.04
N ASP A 557 16.87 32.61 28.70
CA ASP A 557 17.36 33.48 29.76
C ASP A 557 17.38 32.78 31.14
N GLU A 558 18.02 33.38 32.15
CA GLU A 558 18.15 32.84 33.53
C GLU A 558 16.80 32.46 34.17
N ASP A 559 15.71 33.12 33.78
CA ASP A 559 14.36 32.88 34.29
C ASP A 559 13.59 31.79 33.52
N GLY A 560 14.22 31.18 32.52
CA GLY A 560 13.64 30.16 31.66
C GLY A 560 12.76 30.72 30.54
N SER A 561 12.65 32.04 30.40
CA SER A 561 11.99 32.64 29.23
C SER A 561 12.80 32.37 27.96
N MET A 562 12.08 32.21 26.85
CA MET A 562 12.66 31.82 25.57
C MET A 562 12.29 32.81 24.48
N ASP A 563 13.30 33.24 23.71
CA ASP A 563 13.12 33.99 22.48
C ASP A 563 13.60 33.17 21.28
N LEU A 564 12.88 33.23 20.16
CA LEU A 564 13.30 32.66 18.89
C LEU A 564 13.88 33.75 17.99
N GLN A 565 15.12 33.58 17.57
CA GLN A 565 15.83 34.45 16.63
C GLN A 565 16.07 33.75 15.29
N TYR A 566 15.72 34.40 14.19
CA TYR A 566 15.89 33.88 12.83
C TYR A 566 15.92 35.01 11.79
N GLU A 567 16.23 34.66 10.54
CA GLU A 567 16.22 35.58 9.40
C GLU A 567 14.96 35.38 8.55
N MET A 568 14.29 36.49 8.23
CA MET A 568 13.28 36.59 7.20
C MET A 568 13.93 36.97 5.87
N VAL A 569 13.63 36.22 4.82
CA VAL A 569 14.26 36.39 3.50
C VAL A 569 13.25 36.94 2.52
N SER A 570 13.62 38.03 1.83
CA SER A 570 12.81 38.65 0.79
C SER A 570 13.45 38.45 -0.59
N SER A 571 12.63 38.51 -1.65
CA SER A 571 13.05 38.57 -3.06
C SER A 571 13.85 37.35 -3.53
N THR A 572 13.51 36.14 -3.08
CA THR A 572 14.10 34.91 -3.64
C THR A 572 13.43 34.53 -4.96
N THR A 573 14.12 33.73 -5.78
CA THR A 573 13.53 33.23 -7.04
C THR A 573 12.32 32.32 -6.81
N LYS A 574 12.31 31.61 -5.67
CA LYS A 574 11.25 30.68 -5.25
C LYS A 574 10.07 31.42 -4.60
N GLU A 575 10.38 32.43 -3.80
CA GLU A 575 9.43 33.24 -3.03
C GLU A 575 9.63 34.74 -3.36
N PRO A 576 9.06 35.23 -4.47
CA PRO A 576 9.23 36.62 -4.93
C PRO A 576 8.34 37.60 -4.13
N LEU A 577 8.51 37.61 -2.81
CA LEU A 577 7.79 38.46 -1.86
C LEU A 577 8.75 39.38 -1.10
N GLN A 578 8.20 40.47 -0.55
CA GLN A 578 8.93 41.43 0.26
C GLN A 578 8.28 41.53 1.63
N VAL A 579 9.04 41.27 2.69
CA VAL A 579 8.58 41.42 4.07
C VAL A 579 8.76 42.87 4.51
N LEU A 580 7.72 43.68 4.37
CA LEU A 580 7.80 45.14 4.53
C LEU A 580 7.78 45.60 6.00
N ASP A 581 7.08 44.89 6.89
CA ASP A 581 7.10 45.17 8.33
C ASP A 581 6.72 43.90 9.13
N PHE A 582 7.09 43.88 10.40
CA PHE A 582 6.67 42.88 11.37
C PHE A 582 5.60 43.53 12.26
N ASN A 583 4.35 43.05 12.21
CA ASN A 583 3.24 43.67 12.94
C ASN A 583 3.17 43.22 14.40
N GLY A 584 3.62 42.00 14.69
CA GLY A 584 3.72 41.48 16.05
C GLY A 584 3.60 39.97 16.12
N TYR A 585 3.64 39.45 17.34
CA TYR A 585 3.28 38.07 17.69
C TYR A 585 2.05 38.10 18.61
N TYR A 586 1.42 36.94 18.80
CA TYR A 586 0.21 36.83 19.61
C TYR A 586 0.52 36.41 21.06
N LYS A 587 0.02 37.17 22.04
CA LYS A 587 0.10 36.84 23.47
C LYS A 587 -0.50 35.46 23.75
N ASN A 588 0.17 34.68 24.60
CA ASN A 588 -0.18 33.29 24.91
C ASN A 588 -0.35 32.39 23.66
N ASN A 589 0.26 32.79 22.55
CA ASN A 589 0.12 32.14 21.26
C ASN A 589 -1.35 32.03 20.75
N ASP A 590 -2.23 32.94 21.18
CA ASP A 590 -3.65 32.95 20.80
C ASP A 590 -3.93 33.98 19.69
N ARG A 591 -3.93 33.50 18.44
CA ARG A 591 -4.19 34.32 17.25
C ARG A 591 -5.66 34.68 17.00
N PHE A 592 -6.61 34.10 17.75
CA PHE A 592 -8.04 34.29 17.48
C PHE A 592 -8.59 35.64 17.97
N SER A 593 -7.76 36.44 18.63
CA SER A 593 -8.10 37.79 19.05
C SER A 593 -7.03 38.78 18.62
N SER A 594 -7.39 39.77 17.80
CA SER A 594 -6.51 40.86 17.40
C SER A 594 -6.01 41.70 18.58
N SER A 595 -6.67 41.63 19.75
CA SER A 595 -6.20 42.27 20.98
C SER A 595 -4.98 41.60 21.61
N ASN A 596 -4.64 40.37 21.20
CA ASN A 596 -3.46 39.65 21.63
C ASN A 596 -2.22 40.02 20.81
N LEU A 597 -2.36 40.68 19.65
CA LEU A 597 -1.24 41.06 18.81
C LEU A 597 -0.37 42.12 19.52
N THR A 598 0.92 41.85 19.65
CA THR A 598 1.87 42.71 20.37
C THR A 598 3.27 42.67 19.76
N LYS A 599 4.04 43.73 19.98
CA LYS A 599 5.49 43.79 19.69
C LYS A 599 6.34 43.80 20.96
N GLU A 600 5.72 43.63 22.13
CA GLU A 600 6.40 43.71 23.42
C GLU A 600 7.49 42.64 23.54
N GLY A 601 8.73 43.05 23.80
CA GLY A 601 9.88 42.14 23.87
C GLY A 601 10.46 41.70 22.52
N ALA A 602 9.74 41.89 21.41
CA ALA A 602 10.25 41.54 20.09
C ALA A 602 11.29 42.57 19.60
N VAL A 603 12.34 42.09 18.95
CA VAL A 603 13.38 42.89 18.31
C VAL A 603 13.46 42.49 16.85
N TYR A 604 13.48 43.47 15.95
CA TYR A 604 13.63 43.20 14.52
C TYR A 604 14.43 44.30 13.83
N ARG A 605 15.04 43.98 12.69
CA ARG A 605 15.89 44.89 11.91
C ARG A 605 15.42 44.98 10.48
N PHE A 606 15.74 46.11 9.86
CA PHE A 606 15.53 46.34 8.44
C PHE A 606 16.84 46.19 7.67
N GLY A 607 16.79 45.45 6.57
CA GLY A 607 17.77 45.45 5.50
C GLY A 607 17.23 46.16 4.27
N LYS A 608 18.12 46.41 3.30
CA LYS A 608 17.73 46.84 1.95
C LYS A 608 17.65 45.62 1.05
N GLU A 609 16.53 45.43 0.37
CA GLU A 609 16.42 44.39 -0.67
C GLU A 609 16.82 44.93 -2.06
N ASP A 610 17.29 44.03 -2.93
CA ASP A 610 17.95 44.38 -4.19
C ASP A 610 16.99 44.68 -5.36
N THR A 611 15.73 44.24 -5.28
CA THR A 611 14.77 44.31 -6.41
C THR A 611 14.12 45.69 -6.53
N TYR A 612 13.60 46.24 -5.42
CA TYR A 612 12.92 47.54 -5.37
C TYR A 612 13.68 48.60 -4.55
N GLY A 613 14.74 48.22 -3.82
CA GLY A 613 15.48 49.10 -2.90
C GLY A 613 14.70 49.45 -1.62
N TRP A 614 13.66 48.67 -1.27
CA TRP A 614 12.82 48.93 -0.11
C TRP A 614 13.48 48.47 1.18
N ASP A 615 13.04 49.05 2.30
CA ASP A 615 13.38 48.55 3.63
C ASP A 615 12.51 47.31 3.88
N VAL A 616 13.16 46.18 4.15
CA VAL A 616 12.49 44.90 4.46
C VAL A 616 12.99 44.35 5.78
N VAL A 617 12.14 43.63 6.50
CA VAL A 617 12.52 42.93 7.73
C VAL A 617 13.47 41.79 7.37
N THR A 618 14.63 41.74 8.04
CA THR A 618 15.65 40.69 7.86
C THR A 618 15.82 39.90 9.14
N ASP A 619 16.38 40.49 10.19
CA ASP A 619 16.58 39.78 11.45
C ASP A 619 15.38 39.99 12.36
N ILE A 620 14.92 38.91 12.98
CA ILE A 620 13.85 38.96 13.96
C ILE A 620 14.20 38.10 15.18
N ARG A 621 13.86 38.60 16.37
CA ARG A 621 13.87 37.92 17.66
C ARG A 621 12.51 38.13 18.31
N VAL A 622 11.75 37.05 18.50
CA VAL A 622 10.40 37.08 19.08
C VAL A 622 10.32 36.23 20.35
N PRO A 623 9.63 36.72 21.40
CA PRO A 623 9.31 35.89 22.55
C PRO A 623 8.42 34.70 22.18
N LEU A 624 8.79 33.51 22.67
CA LEU A 624 7.96 32.31 22.61
C LEU A 624 6.89 32.39 23.71
N ALA A 625 5.82 33.14 23.43
CA ALA A 625 4.81 33.47 24.41
C ALA A 625 3.79 32.34 24.62
N GLY A 626 3.51 31.99 25.89
CA GLY A 626 2.51 30.99 26.27
C GLY A 626 3.14 29.69 26.78
N GLU A 627 2.36 28.61 26.75
CA GLU A 627 2.91 27.26 26.95
C GLU A 627 3.78 26.89 25.75
N VAL A 628 4.85 26.12 26.00
CA VAL A 628 5.76 25.71 24.92
C VAL A 628 4.99 24.89 23.90
N SER A 629 5.08 25.31 22.63
CA SER A 629 4.38 24.73 21.49
C SER A 629 5.36 24.45 20.35
N SER A 630 5.03 23.50 19.46
CA SER A 630 5.75 23.32 18.18
C SER A 630 5.34 24.37 17.15
N GLN A 631 4.27 25.15 17.40
CA GLN A 631 3.79 26.20 16.49
C GLN A 631 3.58 27.52 17.21
N TYR A 632 4.06 28.61 16.61
CA TYR A 632 3.85 29.99 17.08
C TYR A 632 3.34 30.89 15.96
N TYR A 633 2.48 31.85 16.31
CA TYR A 633 1.85 32.72 15.32
C TYR A 633 2.39 34.15 15.38
N ILE A 634 2.66 34.69 14.19
CA ILE A 634 3.04 36.09 13.98
C ILE A 634 2.14 36.75 12.95
N ASN A 635 2.18 38.07 12.86
CA ASN A 635 1.57 38.83 11.78
C ASN A 635 2.63 39.72 11.11
N THR A 636 2.64 39.73 9.79
CA THR A 636 3.60 40.48 8.97
C THR A 636 2.88 41.31 7.91
N TYR A 637 3.55 42.36 7.44
CA TYR A 637 3.08 43.18 6.33
C TYR A 637 3.94 42.86 5.11
N LEU A 638 3.31 42.39 4.03
CA LEU A 638 3.99 41.87 2.85
C LEU A 638 3.67 42.69 1.61
N TYR A 639 4.53 42.56 0.60
CA TYR A 639 4.22 42.87 -0.79
C TYR A 639 4.56 41.67 -1.69
N VAL A 640 3.69 41.38 -2.65
CA VAL A 640 3.91 40.36 -3.67
C VAL A 640 3.59 40.95 -5.04
N ASP A 641 4.57 40.98 -5.94
CA ASP A 641 4.42 41.64 -7.24
C ASP A 641 3.34 41.01 -8.12
N ALA A 642 3.24 39.68 -8.08
CA ALA A 642 2.19 38.92 -8.77
C ALA A 642 0.78 39.30 -8.29
N MET A 643 0.66 39.84 -7.07
CA MET A 643 -0.59 40.27 -6.46
C MET A 643 -0.84 41.78 -6.61
N SER A 644 0.00 42.51 -7.35
CA SER A 644 -0.12 43.97 -7.53
C SER A 644 -1.44 44.45 -8.15
N ASN A 645 -2.18 43.56 -8.82
CA ASN A 645 -3.52 43.85 -9.34
C ASN A 645 -4.64 43.68 -8.30
N LEU A 646 -4.39 43.02 -7.17
CA LEU A 646 -5.36 42.90 -6.06
C LEU A 646 -5.42 44.24 -5.32
N GLY A 647 -6.63 44.78 -5.14
CA GLY A 647 -6.82 46.10 -4.54
C GLY A 647 -6.26 47.27 -5.36
N LYS A 648 -6.17 47.13 -6.69
CA LYS A 648 -5.51 48.10 -7.58
C LYS A 648 -6.16 49.48 -7.60
N ASP A 649 -7.49 49.51 -7.62
CA ASP A 649 -8.29 50.74 -7.71
C ASP A 649 -8.72 51.22 -6.30
N GLU A 650 -9.10 50.29 -5.43
CA GLU A 650 -9.41 50.48 -4.01
C GLU A 650 -9.07 49.20 -3.22
N PRO A 651 -8.77 49.28 -1.90
CA PRO A 651 -8.45 48.10 -1.11
C PRO A 651 -9.54 47.02 -1.18
N GLU A 652 -9.15 45.77 -1.36
CA GLU A 652 -10.03 44.62 -1.61
C GLU A 652 -9.78 43.52 -0.56
N GLU A 653 -10.85 43.00 0.06
CA GLU A 653 -10.73 41.92 1.04
C GLU A 653 -10.97 40.56 0.38
N ILE A 654 -10.01 39.65 0.54
CA ILE A 654 -10.04 38.28 0.00
C ILE A 654 -9.65 37.33 1.14
N GLU A 655 -10.54 36.38 1.48
CA GLU A 655 -10.32 35.40 2.57
C GLU A 655 -9.92 36.05 3.92
N GLY A 656 -10.52 37.20 4.25
CA GLY A 656 -10.23 37.94 5.49
C GLY A 656 -8.96 38.78 5.46
N VAL A 657 -8.27 38.81 4.32
CA VAL A 657 -7.04 39.58 4.10
C VAL A 657 -7.33 40.78 3.22
N LEU A 658 -7.00 41.99 3.69
CA LEU A 658 -7.17 43.23 2.94
C LEU A 658 -5.94 43.53 2.09
N PHE A 659 -6.10 43.48 0.77
CA PHE A 659 -5.08 43.79 -0.23
C PHE A 659 -5.18 45.25 -0.70
N ASP A 660 -4.04 45.95 -0.78
CA ASP A 660 -3.88 47.28 -1.37
C ASP A 660 -2.67 47.26 -2.33
N LYS A 661 -2.95 47.10 -3.63
CA LYS A 661 -1.95 47.05 -4.71
C LYS A 661 -0.84 46.04 -4.42
N GLY A 662 -1.24 44.82 -4.08
CA GLY A 662 -0.34 43.72 -3.73
C GLY A 662 0.30 43.80 -2.35
N ARG A 663 -0.07 44.80 -1.52
CA ARG A 663 0.35 44.89 -0.11
C ARG A 663 -0.75 44.41 0.82
N PHE A 664 -0.41 43.69 1.87
CA PHE A 664 -1.40 43.13 2.78
C PHE A 664 -0.76 42.71 4.11
N ASN A 665 -1.58 42.67 5.17
CA ASN A 665 -1.16 42.08 6.44
C ASN A 665 -1.61 40.62 6.46
N ILE A 666 -0.74 39.72 6.90
CA ILE A 666 -1.05 38.30 6.96
C ILE A 666 -0.48 37.68 8.22
N ASP A 667 -1.22 36.72 8.76
CA ASP A 667 -0.69 35.85 9.79
C ASP A 667 0.30 34.85 9.17
N SER A 668 1.26 34.40 9.98
CA SER A 668 2.23 33.38 9.58
C SER A 668 2.44 32.42 10.74
N THR A 669 2.55 31.13 10.41
CA THR A 669 2.79 30.07 11.37
C THR A 669 4.27 29.69 11.34
N ILE A 670 4.95 29.88 12.46
CA ILE A 670 6.30 29.38 12.72
C ILE A 670 6.17 27.99 13.32
N THR A 671 6.60 26.96 12.60
CA THR A 671 6.78 25.61 13.13
C THR A 671 8.24 25.45 13.59
N ILE A 672 8.44 24.93 14.81
CA ILE A 672 9.74 24.65 15.42
C ILE A 672 9.90 23.14 15.57
N TYR A 673 10.98 22.57 15.02
CA TYR A 673 11.29 21.14 15.11
C TYR A 673 12.16 20.86 16.34
N TRP A 674 11.50 20.66 17.49
CA TRP A 674 12.15 20.55 18.80
C TRP A 674 13.03 19.32 18.99
N ASP A 675 12.88 18.30 18.15
CA ASP A 675 13.70 17.10 18.10
C ASP A 675 15.08 17.34 17.46
N GLU A 676 15.26 18.45 16.73
CA GLU A 676 16.53 18.90 16.15
C GLU A 676 17.30 19.90 17.04
N LEU A 677 16.84 20.11 18.27
CA LEU A 677 17.42 21.09 19.19
C LEU A 677 18.88 20.71 19.56
N GLU A 678 19.82 21.63 19.34
CA GLU A 678 21.23 21.46 19.69
C GLU A 678 21.75 22.66 20.50
N LYS A 679 22.33 22.43 21.69
CA LYS A 679 22.96 23.50 22.48
C LYS A 679 24.26 23.96 21.80
N VAL A 680 24.37 25.26 21.54
CA VAL A 680 25.51 25.88 20.86
C VAL A 680 26.20 26.95 21.71
N ASP A 681 27.39 27.38 21.29
CA ASP A 681 28.12 28.46 21.94
C ASP A 681 27.39 29.80 21.73
N SER A 682 27.29 30.61 22.79
CA SER A 682 26.71 31.96 22.77
C SER A 682 27.33 32.92 21.73
N SER A 683 28.52 32.62 21.20
CA SER A 683 29.16 33.38 20.12
C SER A 683 28.53 33.16 18.73
N SER A 684 27.58 32.23 18.61
CA SER A 684 26.88 31.88 17.37
C SER A 684 25.70 32.80 17.01
N VAL A 685 25.33 33.77 17.86
CA VAL A 685 24.11 34.61 17.72
C VAL A 685 24.39 36.11 17.87
#